data_AF-A0A066X4T1-F1
#
_entry.id   AF-A0A066X4T1-F1
#
_cell.length_a   1.000
_cell.length_b   1.000
_cell.length_c   1.000
_cell.angle_alpha   90.00
_cell.angle_beta   90.00
_cell.angle_gamma   90.00
#
_symmetry.space_group_name_H-M   'P 1'
#
loop_
_entity.id
_entity.type
_entity.pdbx_description
1 polymer ?
#
loop_
_entity_poly.entity_id
_entity_poly.type
_entity_poly.pdbx_seq_one_letter_code
_entity_poly.pdbx_strand_id
1 'polypeptide(L)'
;MDFHLKSQLAARHIQDFSNAASLEPHWGYSDRVVPCTNDAGSCAYLDVVYNSHDLGMLYSGILWIIIGGILLVWAVGRRALPSLSEEDVLRAALLEDSRKRRSFLNRLCQAISSGMNRYLLPDFIRPIFGRTTRLQVLILVVLSGYLLIFSFVGIVYNTWITPVKNMPGVHNTRVSLGPWADRIGILAYALTPLSVLLASRESVLSLLTGVPYQNFNFLHRWIGYIIVIQSVLHTIGWLVIEVRLYQPQPTVAVGWITQLYMIWGCIALFLLMSLYVLSLPPVIRLTGYEFFRKSHYVLAMLYIGACIGHWKNLECFMIPALIIWFLDRAARAIRTALIHHNFVDGKGMGFSAAQAGMTIFPDSRNGDVIRLDFSHPHDAWSIGQHFYLCFTESSIWQSHPFTPLNAPVTVNGRTKHSYIFRAKGGETRKVAEIAKRKLSTASGDKCEPTPTTSVILTGPYGDSILRNVTSDVNILCVAGGTGITYVLPALMSLKKHAGASRKLELVWIVRHMTDIEWIKPELDNLESEDGRRVVVRIFATRHASSPDSSPHQYNNLSESGSSSNTGEHSGEKQGQVTARAISNTTISDATRHPDTTAIVRQFVDATVSGRTTVFASGPRGLVSDIRVAVAQCNVVSKVWQGEDRYNVSLIHDERMER
;
A
#
# COMPACT_ATOMS: atom_id res chain seq x y z
N MET A 1 -5.87 -17.19 -44.95
CA MET A 1 -6.52 -15.92 -44.53
C MET A 1 -5.60 -15.01 -43.68
N ASP A 2 -4.30 -15.31 -43.59
CA ASP A 2 -3.37 -14.67 -42.62
C ASP A 2 -2.42 -13.61 -43.21
N PHE A 3 -2.20 -13.59 -44.53
CA PHE A 3 -1.24 -12.66 -45.14
C PHE A 3 -1.83 -11.24 -45.30
N HIS A 4 -3.12 -11.14 -45.62
CA HIS A 4 -3.80 -9.84 -45.78
C HIS A 4 -4.02 -9.09 -44.46
N LEU A 5 -4.23 -9.79 -43.33
CA LEU A 5 -4.32 -9.14 -42.02
C LEU A 5 -2.95 -8.66 -41.52
N LYS A 6 -1.87 -9.41 -41.78
CA LYS A 6 -0.49 -8.94 -41.53
C LYS A 6 -0.18 -7.65 -42.29
N SER A 7 -0.65 -7.52 -43.54
CA SER A 7 -0.40 -6.36 -44.39
C SER A 7 -1.09 -5.07 -43.92
N GLN A 8 -2.29 -5.13 -43.33
CA GLN A 8 -3.04 -3.93 -42.94
C GLN A 8 -2.57 -3.30 -41.62
N LEU A 9 -1.96 -4.10 -40.74
CA LEU A 9 -1.38 -3.63 -39.47
C LEU A 9 0.13 -3.36 -39.57
N ALA A 10 0.81 -3.82 -40.62
CA ALA A 10 2.25 -3.61 -40.77
C ALA A 10 2.57 -2.13 -41.07
N ALA A 11 3.45 -1.55 -40.25
CA ALA A 11 4.07 -0.27 -40.57
C ALA A 11 4.79 -0.38 -41.93
N ARG A 12 4.66 0.63 -42.78
CA ARG A 12 5.45 0.70 -44.01
C ARG A 12 6.92 0.79 -43.63
N HIS A 13 7.64 -0.32 -43.81
CA HIS A 13 9.07 -0.36 -43.59
C HIS A 13 9.81 0.17 -44.82
N ILE A 14 10.99 0.75 -44.63
CA ILE A 14 11.85 1.21 -45.74
C ILE A 14 12.42 0.03 -46.56
N GLN A 15 12.29 -1.21 -46.08
CA GLN A 15 12.76 -2.41 -46.78
C GLN A 15 11.68 -2.99 -47.69
N ASP A 16 12.12 -3.54 -48.83
CA ASP A 16 11.27 -4.27 -49.75
C ASP A 16 11.28 -5.77 -49.44
N PHE A 17 10.25 -6.23 -48.73
CA PHE A 17 10.08 -7.65 -48.38
C PHE A 17 9.72 -8.54 -49.56
N SER A 18 9.21 -7.97 -50.66
CA SER A 18 8.76 -8.77 -51.83
C SER A 18 9.93 -9.31 -52.66
N ASN A 19 11.06 -8.59 -52.62
CA ASN A 19 12.29 -8.93 -53.33
C ASN A 19 13.41 -9.38 -52.37
N ALA A 20 13.07 -9.79 -51.16
CA ALA A 20 14.03 -10.20 -50.15
C ALA A 20 14.67 -11.56 -50.52
N ALA A 21 16.00 -11.60 -50.59
CA ALA A 21 16.74 -12.85 -50.79
C ALA A 21 16.67 -13.74 -49.54
N SER A 22 16.71 -13.13 -48.36
CA SER A 22 16.51 -13.78 -47.06
C SER A 22 15.98 -12.80 -46.03
N LEU A 23 15.34 -13.33 -44.98
CA LEU A 23 14.82 -12.57 -43.84
C LEU A 23 15.53 -13.04 -42.56
N GLU A 24 16.12 -12.08 -41.85
CA GLU A 24 16.73 -12.27 -40.53
C GLU A 24 15.70 -11.86 -39.45
N PRO A 25 15.30 -12.77 -38.54
CA PRO A 25 14.28 -12.50 -37.55
C PRO A 25 14.81 -11.66 -36.38
N HIS A 26 14.02 -10.68 -35.93
CA HIS A 26 14.33 -9.84 -34.76
C HIS A 26 13.16 -9.84 -33.77
N TRP A 27 13.42 -10.24 -32.52
CA TRP A 27 12.36 -10.35 -31.52
C TRP A 27 11.81 -8.97 -31.14
N GLY A 28 10.49 -8.78 -31.23
CA GLY A 28 9.86 -7.51 -30.91
C GLY A 28 9.88 -6.46 -32.03
N TYR A 29 10.45 -6.79 -33.19
CA TYR A 29 10.48 -5.92 -34.38
C TYR A 29 10.08 -6.67 -35.64
N SER A 30 10.02 -5.94 -36.76
CA SER A 30 9.86 -6.53 -38.09
C SER A 30 11.13 -7.28 -38.51
N ASP A 31 11.01 -8.39 -39.24
CA ASP A 31 12.19 -9.10 -39.78
C ASP A 31 13.04 -8.18 -40.69
N ARG A 32 14.34 -8.45 -40.78
CA ARG A 32 15.29 -7.69 -41.56
C ARG A 32 15.55 -8.35 -42.91
N VAL A 33 15.44 -7.61 -44.01
CA VAL A 33 15.87 -8.07 -45.34
C VAL A 33 17.40 -8.06 -45.46
N VAL A 34 17.99 -9.21 -45.84
CA VAL A 34 19.44 -9.40 -46.02
C VAL A 34 19.74 -10.08 -47.37
N PRO A 35 20.72 -9.59 -48.17
CA PRO A 35 21.48 -8.35 -47.97
C PRO A 35 20.59 -7.10 -48.15
N CYS A 36 21.00 -5.98 -47.55
CA CYS A 36 20.29 -4.71 -47.72
C CYS A 36 20.44 -4.21 -49.16
N THR A 37 19.32 -3.95 -49.83
CA THR A 37 19.26 -3.54 -51.25
C THR A 37 19.01 -2.03 -51.44
N ASN A 38 18.93 -1.26 -50.34
CA ASN A 38 18.79 0.20 -50.37
C ASN A 38 20.15 0.89 -50.60
N ASP A 39 20.16 2.23 -50.64
CA ASP A 39 21.40 2.99 -50.69
C ASP A 39 22.27 2.77 -49.45
N ALA A 40 23.58 2.98 -49.59
CA ALA A 40 24.55 2.72 -48.52
C ALA A 40 24.24 3.47 -47.21
N GLY A 41 23.72 4.70 -47.29
CA GLY A 41 23.33 5.48 -46.12
C GLY A 41 22.11 4.89 -45.42
N SER A 42 21.09 4.49 -46.18
CA SER A 42 19.91 3.81 -45.64
C SER A 42 20.25 2.45 -45.03
N CYS A 43 21.14 1.68 -45.65
CA CYS A 43 21.59 0.40 -45.11
C CYS A 43 22.37 0.58 -43.80
N ALA A 44 23.30 1.54 -43.74
CA ALA A 44 24.03 1.84 -42.52
C ALA A 44 23.12 2.35 -41.39
N TYR A 45 22.09 3.13 -41.71
CA TYR A 45 21.08 3.53 -40.73
C TYR A 45 20.27 2.33 -40.23
N LEU A 46 19.86 1.42 -41.13
CA LEU A 46 19.13 0.21 -40.76
C LEU A 46 19.96 -0.69 -39.84
N ASP A 47 21.26 -0.85 -40.07
CA ASP A 47 22.15 -1.56 -39.14
C ASP A 47 22.02 -1.01 -37.71
N VAL A 48 22.00 0.32 -37.56
CA VAL A 48 21.85 0.97 -36.24
C VAL A 48 20.45 0.79 -35.67
N VAL A 49 19.39 0.87 -36.49
CA VAL A 49 18.00 0.66 -36.03
C VAL A 49 17.83 -0.75 -35.46
N TYR A 50 18.22 -1.77 -36.22
CA TYR A 50 18.07 -3.17 -35.82
C TYR A 50 18.94 -3.52 -34.61
N ASN A 51 20.23 -3.17 -34.64
CA ASN A 51 21.11 -3.40 -33.49
C ASN A 51 20.64 -2.65 -32.24
N SER A 52 20.16 -1.41 -32.39
CA SER A 52 19.55 -0.69 -31.29
C SER A 52 18.34 -1.44 -30.77
N HIS A 53 17.37 -1.82 -31.62
CA HIS A 53 16.18 -2.54 -31.19
C HIS A 53 16.52 -3.78 -30.35
N ASP A 54 17.42 -4.63 -30.85
CA ASP A 54 17.84 -5.86 -30.17
C ASP A 54 18.45 -5.60 -28.79
N LEU A 55 19.32 -4.59 -28.69
CA LEU A 55 19.86 -4.15 -27.40
C LEU A 55 18.76 -3.67 -26.44
N GLY A 56 17.66 -3.10 -26.94
CA GLY A 56 16.54 -2.65 -26.11
C GLY A 56 15.74 -3.79 -25.53
N MET A 57 15.50 -4.81 -26.36
CA MET A 57 14.90 -6.05 -25.92
C MET A 57 15.79 -6.74 -24.89
N LEU A 58 17.11 -6.78 -25.13
CA LEU A 58 18.08 -7.31 -24.17
C LEU A 58 18.06 -6.56 -22.84
N TYR A 59 18.12 -5.22 -22.85
CA TYR A 59 18.06 -4.40 -21.63
C TYR A 59 16.74 -4.58 -20.89
N SER A 60 15.64 -4.74 -21.62
CA SER A 60 14.34 -5.04 -21.01
C SER A 60 14.33 -6.44 -20.37
N GLY A 61 14.91 -7.44 -21.05
CA GLY A 61 15.07 -8.79 -20.51
C GLY A 61 15.94 -8.83 -19.25
N ILE A 62 17.09 -8.14 -19.27
CA ILE A 62 18.00 -8.02 -18.12
C ILE A 62 17.28 -7.39 -16.92
N LEU A 63 16.49 -6.33 -17.15
CA LEU A 63 15.69 -5.70 -16.09
C LEU A 63 14.76 -6.71 -15.43
N TRP A 64 14.02 -7.49 -16.22
CA TRP A 64 13.09 -8.51 -15.71
C TRP A 64 13.79 -9.67 -15.01
N ILE A 65 14.96 -10.10 -15.51
CA ILE A 65 15.80 -11.13 -14.86
C ILE A 65 16.29 -10.62 -13.50
N ILE A 66 16.75 -9.38 -13.40
CA ILE A 66 17.20 -8.78 -12.13
C ILE A 66 16.04 -8.73 -11.13
N ILE A 67 14.87 -8.22 -11.55
CA ILE A 67 13.67 -8.17 -10.71
C ILE A 67 13.28 -9.58 -10.24
N GLY A 68 13.21 -10.54 -11.16
CA GLY A 68 12.90 -11.94 -10.86
C GLY A 68 13.90 -12.56 -9.88
N GLY A 69 15.20 -12.32 -10.08
CA GLY A 69 16.27 -12.79 -9.21
C GLY A 69 16.18 -12.22 -7.79
N ILE A 70 15.94 -10.91 -7.65
CA ILE A 70 15.73 -10.27 -6.34
C ILE A 70 14.53 -10.89 -5.62
N LEU A 71 13.42 -11.08 -6.33
CA LEU A 71 12.21 -11.69 -5.77
C LEU A 71 12.43 -13.15 -5.37
N LEU A 72 13.19 -13.91 -6.18
CA LEU A 72 13.53 -15.29 -5.88
C LEU A 72 14.40 -15.39 -4.61
N VAL A 73 15.45 -14.57 -4.50
CA VAL A 73 16.30 -14.52 -3.31
C VAL A 73 15.49 -14.17 -2.07
N TRP A 74 14.57 -13.20 -2.16
CA TRP A 74 13.66 -12.86 -1.07
C TRP A 74 12.72 -14.02 -0.70
N ALA A 75 12.12 -14.67 -1.68
CA ALA A 75 11.20 -15.78 -1.46
C ALA A 75 11.91 -16.99 -0.83
N VAL A 76 13.11 -17.34 -1.32
CA VAL A 76 13.95 -18.40 -0.75
C VAL A 76 14.39 -18.02 0.66
N GLY A 77 14.89 -16.81 0.88
CA GLY A 77 15.30 -16.34 2.21
C GLY A 77 14.16 -16.38 3.23
N ARG A 78 12.95 -15.97 2.82
CA ARG A 78 11.75 -16.00 3.67
C ARG A 78 11.29 -17.41 4.03
N ARG A 79 11.52 -18.40 3.15
CA ARG A 79 11.19 -19.81 3.39
C ARG A 79 12.29 -20.56 4.16
N ALA A 80 13.55 -20.25 3.88
CA ALA A 80 14.71 -20.86 4.53
C ALA A 80 14.91 -20.37 5.98
N LEU A 81 14.45 -19.15 6.28
CA LEU A 81 14.35 -18.60 7.63
C LEU A 81 12.87 -18.48 8.01
N PRO A 82 12.17 -19.60 8.26
CA PRO A 82 10.79 -19.55 8.69
C PRO A 82 10.72 -18.74 9.99
N SER A 83 9.79 -17.80 10.01
CA SER A 83 9.41 -17.10 11.23
C SER A 83 8.93 -18.12 12.26
N LEU A 84 9.34 -17.95 13.51
CA LEU A 84 8.81 -18.73 14.62
C LEU A 84 7.28 -18.57 14.64
N SER A 85 6.54 -19.69 14.62
CA SER A 85 5.10 -19.68 14.90
C SER A 85 4.82 -19.05 16.27
N GLU A 86 3.61 -18.58 16.53
CA GLU A 86 3.19 -18.13 17.88
C GLU A 86 3.45 -19.25 18.92
N GLU A 87 3.28 -20.51 18.52
CA GLU A 87 3.64 -21.70 19.32
C GLU A 87 5.15 -21.93 19.46
N ASP A 88 5.96 -21.56 18.45
CA ASP A 88 7.42 -21.69 18.53
C ASP A 88 8.04 -20.57 19.38
N VAL A 89 7.45 -19.36 19.36
CA VAL A 89 7.78 -18.28 20.30
C VAL A 89 7.43 -18.72 21.72
N LEU A 90 6.29 -19.39 21.92
CA LEU A 90 5.89 -19.97 23.20
C LEU A 90 6.90 -21.04 23.68
N ARG A 91 7.28 -21.99 22.82
CA ARG A 91 8.29 -23.00 23.14
C ARG A 91 9.67 -22.39 23.39
N ALA A 92 10.08 -21.40 22.60
CA ALA A 92 11.34 -20.70 22.79
C ALA A 92 11.37 -19.93 24.12
N ALA A 93 10.28 -19.25 24.49
CA ALA A 93 10.13 -18.55 25.75
C ALA A 93 10.16 -19.50 26.96
N LEU A 94 9.61 -20.71 26.83
CA LEU A 94 9.67 -21.77 27.85
C LEU A 94 11.07 -22.41 27.97
N LEU A 95 11.86 -22.41 26.89
CA LEU A 95 13.22 -22.96 26.85
C LEU A 95 14.30 -21.92 27.17
N GLU A 96 13.93 -20.65 27.37
CA GLU A 96 14.84 -19.49 27.45
C GLU A 96 15.58 -19.31 28.80
N ASP A 97 15.94 -20.40 29.47
CA ASP A 97 16.99 -20.39 30.51
C ASP A 97 18.38 -20.76 29.93
N SER A 98 18.50 -21.01 28.62
CA SER A 98 19.74 -21.56 28.07
C SER A 98 20.08 -21.17 26.62
N ARG A 99 20.46 -19.91 26.36
CA ARG A 99 21.47 -19.56 25.31
C ARG A 99 21.91 -18.08 25.30
N LYS A 100 22.73 -17.70 26.27
CA LYS A 100 23.60 -16.50 26.16
C LYS A 100 24.87 -16.82 25.34
N ARG A 101 24.75 -16.93 24.03
CA ARG A 101 25.87 -16.70 23.09
C ARG A 101 25.32 -16.35 21.71
N ARG A 102 24.97 -15.07 21.51
CA ARG A 102 24.50 -14.62 20.19
C ARG A 102 25.65 -14.66 19.19
N SER A 103 25.46 -15.44 18.12
CA SER A 103 26.39 -15.55 17.00
C SER A 103 26.72 -14.16 16.43
N PHE A 104 27.95 -13.99 15.95
CA PHE A 104 28.41 -12.80 15.21
C PHE A 104 27.39 -12.36 14.14
N LEU A 105 26.79 -13.33 13.43
CA LEU A 105 25.77 -13.09 12.41
C LEU A 105 24.51 -12.41 12.97
N ASN A 106 24.07 -12.78 14.18
CA ASN A 106 22.89 -12.16 14.79
C ASN A 106 23.17 -10.70 15.16
N ARG A 107 24.36 -10.40 15.68
CA ARG A 107 24.76 -9.01 15.97
C ARG A 107 24.85 -8.17 14.70
N LEU A 108 25.39 -8.76 13.63
CA LEU A 108 25.46 -8.11 12.31
C LEU A 108 24.06 -7.82 11.74
N CYS A 109 23.15 -8.80 11.73
CA CYS A 109 21.78 -8.60 11.27
C CYS A 109 21.04 -7.53 12.08
N GLN A 110 21.21 -7.53 13.42
CA GLN A 110 20.61 -6.51 14.29
C GLN A 110 21.20 -5.11 14.03
N ALA A 111 22.51 -4.99 13.84
CA ALA A 111 23.17 -3.73 13.51
C ALA A 111 22.74 -3.20 12.13
N ILE A 112 22.61 -4.07 11.13
CA ILE A 112 22.08 -3.73 9.80
C ILE A 112 20.63 -3.24 9.94
N SER A 113 19.77 -3.97 10.66
CA SER A 113 18.38 -3.58 10.88
C SER A 113 18.27 -2.22 11.57
N SER A 114 19.10 -1.97 12.60
CA SER A 114 19.18 -0.68 13.27
C SER A 114 19.64 0.44 12.33
N GLY A 115 20.64 0.17 11.49
CA GLY A 115 21.11 1.10 10.47
C GLY A 115 20.04 1.44 9.42
N MET A 116 19.33 0.43 8.93
CA MET A 116 18.20 0.62 8.00
C MET A 116 17.10 1.47 8.64
N ASN A 117 16.72 1.19 9.90
CA ASN A 117 15.72 1.98 10.62
C ASN A 117 16.20 3.41 10.88
N ARG A 118 17.50 3.62 11.16
CA ARG A 118 18.09 4.94 11.38
C ARG A 118 18.05 5.82 10.13
N TYR A 119 18.45 5.26 8.98
CA TYR A 119 18.73 6.06 7.79
C TYR A 119 17.65 6.00 6.72
N LEU A 120 16.93 4.87 6.61
CA LEU A 120 16.02 4.59 5.49
C LEU A 120 14.53 4.65 5.87
N LEU A 121 14.18 4.52 7.16
CA LEU A 121 12.79 4.63 7.65
C LEU A 121 12.18 6.03 7.55
N PRO A 122 12.91 7.15 7.79
CA PRO A 122 12.32 8.48 7.74
C PRO A 122 11.72 8.80 6.36
N ASP A 123 10.75 9.70 6.36
CA ASP A 123 10.18 10.26 5.13
C ASP A 123 11.29 10.94 4.30
N PHE A 124 11.22 10.80 2.97
CA PHE A 124 11.99 11.63 2.05
C PHE A 124 11.22 12.92 1.70
N ILE A 125 11.80 13.79 0.85
CA ILE A 125 11.31 15.14 0.48
C ILE A 125 9.77 15.17 0.30
N ARG A 126 9.07 15.61 1.36
CA ARG A 126 7.61 15.49 1.50
C ARG A 126 6.80 16.17 0.40
N PRO A 127 7.17 17.36 -0.11
CA PRO A 127 6.42 18.02 -1.18
C PRO A 127 6.37 17.23 -2.48
N ILE A 128 7.40 16.43 -2.77
CA ILE A 128 7.54 15.71 -4.04
C ILE A 128 7.04 14.27 -3.89
N PHE A 129 7.53 13.56 -2.88
CA PHE A 129 7.30 12.12 -2.74
C PHE A 129 6.21 11.78 -1.71
N GLY A 130 5.59 12.78 -1.09
CA GLY A 130 4.65 12.58 -0.01
C GLY A 130 5.34 11.98 1.23
N ARG A 131 4.63 11.11 1.96
CA ARG A 131 5.14 10.45 3.17
C ARG A 131 5.75 9.09 2.86
N THR A 132 6.60 9.03 1.85
CA THR A 132 7.26 7.79 1.45
C THR A 132 8.63 7.70 2.08
N THR A 133 9.02 6.48 2.43
CA THR A 133 10.30 6.22 3.09
C THR A 133 11.47 6.47 2.15
N ARG A 134 12.63 6.83 2.71
CA ARG A 134 13.88 6.92 1.94
C ARG A 134 14.23 5.62 1.22
N LEU A 135 13.89 4.46 1.79
CA LEU A 135 14.04 3.17 1.13
C LEU A 135 13.26 3.09 -0.19
N GLN A 136 11.97 3.46 -0.17
CA GLN A 136 11.13 3.45 -1.37
C GLN A 136 11.69 4.39 -2.45
N VAL A 137 12.15 5.58 -2.06
CA VAL A 137 12.74 6.53 -3.01
C VAL A 137 14.07 6.01 -3.55
N LEU A 138 14.91 5.39 -2.74
CA LEU A 138 16.15 4.77 -3.20
C LEU A 138 15.89 3.71 -4.28
N ILE A 139 14.90 2.84 -4.07
CA ILE A 139 14.48 1.83 -5.06
C ILE A 139 14.06 2.50 -6.36
N LEU A 140 13.26 3.58 -6.28
CA LEU A 140 12.85 4.34 -7.45
C LEU A 140 14.04 4.99 -8.18
N VAL A 141 15.00 5.55 -7.44
CA VAL A 141 16.21 6.18 -8.01
C VAL A 141 17.07 5.15 -8.74
N VAL A 142 17.29 3.98 -8.15
CA VAL A 142 18.03 2.89 -8.80
C VAL A 142 17.33 2.44 -10.09
N LEU A 143 16.01 2.24 -10.04
CA LEU A 143 15.23 1.86 -11.22
C LEU A 143 15.28 2.95 -12.30
N SER A 144 15.11 4.22 -11.91
CA SER A 144 15.16 5.36 -12.83
C SER A 144 16.56 5.52 -13.45
N GLY A 145 17.61 5.28 -12.66
CA GLY A 145 18.99 5.31 -13.11
C GLY A 145 19.27 4.22 -14.17
N TYR A 146 18.80 2.99 -13.95
CA TYR A 146 18.85 1.93 -14.94
C TYR A 146 18.18 2.37 -16.25
N LEU A 147 16.92 2.82 -16.16
CA LEU A 147 16.14 3.21 -17.34
C LEU A 147 16.80 4.36 -18.09
N LEU A 148 17.33 5.36 -17.38
CA LEU A 148 18.00 6.50 -17.99
C LEU A 148 19.27 6.07 -18.73
N ILE A 149 20.16 5.30 -18.08
CA ILE A 149 21.42 4.85 -18.67
C ILE A 149 21.14 4.01 -19.93
N PHE A 150 20.29 3.00 -19.82
CA PHE A 150 19.99 2.08 -20.93
C PHE A 150 19.07 2.67 -22.01
N SER A 151 18.56 3.89 -21.81
CA SER A 151 17.93 4.66 -22.89
C SER A 151 18.96 5.17 -23.91
N PHE A 152 20.24 5.31 -23.54
CA PHE A 152 21.28 5.88 -24.40
C PHE A 152 22.42 4.91 -24.72
N VAL A 153 22.78 4.03 -23.79
CA VAL A 153 23.89 3.08 -23.96
C VAL A 153 23.65 2.17 -25.17
N GLY A 154 24.71 1.95 -25.96
CA GLY A 154 24.71 1.04 -27.10
C GLY A 154 24.15 1.61 -28.40
N ILE A 155 23.78 2.89 -28.44
CA ILE A 155 23.34 3.57 -29.67
C ILE A 155 24.53 4.20 -30.38
N VAL A 156 24.66 3.96 -31.68
CA VAL A 156 25.59 4.69 -32.55
C VAL A 156 24.97 6.04 -32.91
N TYR A 157 25.63 7.14 -32.55
CA TYR A 157 25.17 8.50 -32.79
C TYR A 157 25.74 9.05 -34.10
N ASN A 158 24.89 9.21 -35.11
CA ASN A 158 25.29 9.75 -36.40
C ASN A 158 24.11 10.38 -37.15
N THR A 159 24.41 11.05 -38.25
CA THR A 159 23.46 11.60 -39.22
C THR A 159 23.72 10.97 -40.59
N TRP A 160 22.68 10.47 -41.23
CA TRP A 160 22.73 9.90 -42.57
C TRP A 160 21.79 10.66 -43.49
N ILE A 161 22.33 11.22 -44.57
CA ILE A 161 21.54 11.87 -45.61
C ILE A 161 21.30 10.83 -46.70
N THR A 162 20.04 10.42 -46.88
CA THR A 162 19.67 9.33 -47.80
C THR A 162 18.72 9.85 -48.88
N PRO A 163 18.94 9.53 -50.16
CA PRO A 163 18.08 10.00 -51.26
C PRO A 163 16.67 9.42 -51.16
N VAL A 164 15.67 10.17 -51.63
CA VAL A 164 14.29 9.69 -51.76
C VAL A 164 14.13 8.95 -53.09
N LYS A 165 13.60 7.73 -53.04
CA LYS A 165 13.40 6.89 -54.23
C LYS A 165 12.54 7.63 -55.26
N ASN A 166 12.99 7.65 -56.51
CA ASN A 166 12.32 8.30 -57.64
C ASN A 166 12.16 9.83 -57.54
N MET A 167 12.90 10.52 -56.65
CA MET A 167 12.87 11.99 -56.52
C MET A 167 14.29 12.57 -56.44
N PRO A 168 14.91 12.88 -57.60
CA PRO A 168 16.25 13.47 -57.64
C PRO A 168 16.33 14.78 -56.85
N GLY A 169 17.40 14.95 -56.07
CA GLY A 169 17.64 16.16 -55.26
C GLY A 169 16.88 16.22 -53.93
N VAL A 170 15.94 15.30 -53.68
CA VAL A 170 15.18 15.22 -52.43
C VAL A 170 15.81 14.17 -51.50
N HIS A 171 16.06 14.54 -50.25
CA HIS A 171 16.77 13.69 -49.28
C HIS A 171 16.03 13.62 -47.95
N ASN A 172 16.10 12.45 -47.31
CA ASN A 172 15.75 12.27 -45.91
C ASN A 172 16.97 12.54 -45.02
N THR A 173 16.75 13.20 -43.90
CA THR A 173 17.75 13.31 -42.82
C THR A 173 17.46 12.24 -41.78
N ARG A 174 18.26 11.18 -41.73
CA ARG A 174 18.14 10.12 -40.72
C ARG A 174 19.12 10.40 -39.60
N VAL A 175 18.67 10.27 -38.36
CA VAL A 175 19.48 10.53 -37.17
C VAL A 175 19.17 9.50 -36.10
N SER A 176 20.07 9.32 -35.15
CA SER A 176 19.91 8.35 -34.05
C SER A 176 18.72 8.64 -33.11
N LEU A 177 17.99 9.73 -33.32
CA LEU A 177 16.71 10.02 -32.66
C LEU A 177 15.68 8.90 -32.87
N GLY A 178 15.65 8.27 -34.05
CA GLY A 178 14.72 7.16 -34.33
C GLY A 178 15.00 5.93 -33.45
N PRO A 179 16.21 5.35 -33.54
CA PRO A 179 16.64 4.27 -32.64
C PRO A 179 16.46 4.58 -31.15
N TRP A 180 16.68 5.83 -30.74
CA TRP A 180 16.45 6.28 -29.36
C TRP A 180 14.96 6.35 -29.00
N ALA A 181 14.12 6.89 -29.88
CA ALA A 181 12.68 6.94 -29.69
C ALA A 181 12.09 5.53 -29.55
N ASP A 182 12.53 4.59 -30.39
CA ASP A 182 12.13 3.18 -30.29
C ASP A 182 12.60 2.54 -28.97
N ARG A 183 13.85 2.80 -28.56
CA ARG A 183 14.40 2.31 -27.29
C ARG A 183 13.51 2.69 -26.10
N ILE A 184 13.14 3.95 -25.96
CA ILE A 184 12.31 4.39 -24.83
C ILE A 184 10.86 3.90 -24.95
N GLY A 185 10.36 3.68 -26.17
CA GLY A 185 9.09 3.00 -26.42
C GLY A 185 9.09 1.55 -25.93
N ILE A 186 10.14 0.77 -26.24
CA ILE A 186 10.32 -0.61 -25.76
C ILE A 186 10.35 -0.64 -24.22
N LEU A 187 11.11 0.26 -23.59
CA LEU A 187 11.17 0.36 -22.13
C LEU A 187 9.80 0.67 -21.52
N ALA A 188 9.01 1.57 -22.13
CA ALA A 188 7.66 1.88 -21.68
C ALA A 188 6.72 0.65 -21.79
N TYR A 189 6.80 -0.11 -22.89
CA TYR A 189 6.09 -1.38 -23.03
C TYR A 189 6.50 -2.37 -21.95
N ALA A 190 7.79 -2.55 -21.72
CA ALA A 190 8.34 -3.49 -20.73
C ALA A 190 7.98 -3.13 -19.28
N LEU A 191 7.76 -1.86 -18.96
CA LEU A 191 7.35 -1.38 -17.64
C LEU A 191 5.85 -1.53 -17.36
N THR A 192 5.02 -1.67 -18.40
CA THR A 192 3.56 -1.79 -18.26
C THR A 192 3.14 -3.01 -17.42
N PRO A 193 3.60 -4.25 -17.69
CA PRO A 193 3.27 -5.40 -16.85
C PRO A 193 3.80 -5.25 -15.41
N LEU A 194 4.95 -4.62 -15.21
CA LEU A 194 5.48 -4.34 -13.87
C LEU A 194 4.57 -3.36 -13.11
N SER A 195 4.11 -2.31 -13.78
CA SER A 195 3.18 -1.34 -13.20
C SER A 195 1.87 -1.99 -12.76
N VAL A 196 1.30 -2.90 -13.58
CA VAL A 196 0.10 -3.66 -13.21
C VAL A 196 0.38 -4.57 -12.01
N LEU A 197 1.49 -5.30 -12.01
CA LEU A 197 1.89 -6.20 -10.93
C LEU A 197 2.02 -5.47 -9.58
N LEU A 198 2.57 -4.26 -9.58
CA LEU A 198 2.74 -3.42 -8.38
C LEU A 198 1.42 -2.86 -7.82
N ALA A 199 0.35 -2.85 -8.62
CA ALA A 199 -0.98 -2.37 -8.22
C ALA A 199 -1.95 -3.49 -7.80
N SER A 200 -1.62 -4.75 -8.08
CA SER A 200 -2.48 -5.91 -7.78
C SER A 200 -2.75 -6.07 -6.28
N ARG A 201 -3.97 -6.47 -5.91
CA ARG A 201 -4.36 -6.69 -4.50
C ARG A 201 -4.09 -8.13 -4.05
N GLU A 202 -4.42 -9.10 -4.89
CA GLU A 202 -3.94 -10.49 -4.80
C GLU A 202 -2.49 -10.50 -5.32
N SER A 203 -1.63 -9.80 -4.57
CA SER A 203 -0.28 -9.49 -5.01
C SER A 203 0.63 -10.70 -4.82
N VAL A 204 1.09 -11.27 -5.95
CA VAL A 204 2.18 -12.26 -5.95
C VAL A 204 3.43 -11.67 -5.29
N LEU A 205 3.68 -10.37 -5.43
CA LEU A 205 4.79 -9.69 -4.76
C LEU A 205 4.65 -9.76 -3.25
N SER A 206 3.46 -9.54 -2.70
CA SER A 206 3.22 -9.69 -1.25
C SER A 206 3.42 -11.13 -0.78
N LEU A 207 3.01 -12.11 -1.59
CA LEU A 207 3.23 -13.52 -1.29
C LEU A 207 4.72 -13.87 -1.23
N LEU A 208 5.51 -13.36 -2.18
CA LEU A 208 6.96 -13.65 -2.25
C LEU A 208 7.75 -12.90 -1.18
N THR A 209 7.45 -11.61 -0.98
CA THR A 209 8.27 -10.72 -0.13
C THR A 209 7.77 -10.60 1.31
N GLY A 210 6.49 -10.84 1.57
CA GLY A 210 5.84 -10.55 2.86
C GLY A 210 5.54 -9.07 3.09
N VAL A 211 5.86 -8.21 2.11
CA VAL A 211 5.55 -6.78 2.18
C VAL A 211 4.08 -6.56 1.79
N PRO A 212 3.31 -5.76 2.53
CA PRO A 212 1.94 -5.43 2.16
C PRO A 212 1.86 -4.78 0.77
N TYR A 213 0.84 -5.13 -0.02
CA TYR A 213 0.72 -4.65 -1.41
C TYR A 213 0.58 -3.12 -1.49
N GLN A 214 0.14 -2.49 -0.40
CA GLN A 214 0.03 -1.05 -0.24
C GLN A 214 1.34 -0.34 -0.57
N ASN A 215 2.46 -0.91 -0.10
CA ASN A 215 3.80 -0.33 -0.21
C ASN A 215 4.28 -0.28 -1.66
N PHE A 216 3.78 -1.17 -2.52
CA PHE A 216 4.11 -1.20 -3.95
C PHE A 216 3.39 -0.13 -4.77
N ASN A 217 2.27 0.42 -4.27
CA ASN A 217 1.53 1.44 -5.01
C ASN A 217 2.32 2.73 -5.20
N PHE A 218 3.29 3.01 -4.34
CA PHE A 218 4.24 4.10 -4.58
C PHE A 218 4.97 3.89 -5.91
N LEU A 219 5.55 2.72 -6.12
CA LEU A 219 6.27 2.39 -7.34
C LEU A 219 5.34 2.34 -8.56
N HIS A 220 4.11 1.81 -8.42
CA HIS A 220 3.11 1.86 -9.49
C HIS A 220 2.86 3.29 -10.00
N ARG A 221 2.67 4.27 -9.10
CA ARG A 221 2.46 5.68 -9.49
C ARG A 221 3.67 6.26 -10.22
N TRP A 222 4.87 6.07 -9.69
CA TRP A 222 6.08 6.65 -10.27
C TRP A 222 6.50 5.97 -11.57
N ILE A 223 6.34 4.66 -11.70
CA ILE A 223 6.52 3.94 -12.97
C ILE A 223 5.47 4.42 -13.98
N GLY A 224 4.23 4.67 -13.57
CA GLY A 224 3.23 5.31 -14.42
C GLY A 224 3.69 6.66 -14.98
N TYR A 225 4.31 7.51 -14.16
CA TYR A 225 4.88 8.78 -14.63
C TYR A 225 6.05 8.58 -15.60
N ILE A 226 6.92 7.61 -15.34
CA ILE A 226 8.04 7.28 -16.24
C ILE A 226 7.50 6.78 -17.60
N ILE A 227 6.50 5.90 -17.61
CA ILE A 227 5.86 5.42 -18.85
C ILE A 227 5.27 6.58 -19.64
N VAL A 228 4.58 7.53 -18.98
CA VAL A 228 4.06 8.74 -19.64
C VAL A 228 5.19 9.54 -20.28
N ILE A 229 6.27 9.83 -19.54
CA ILE A 229 7.40 10.62 -20.05
C ILE A 229 8.06 9.92 -21.24
N GLN A 230 8.37 8.63 -21.12
CA GLN A 230 8.97 7.84 -22.20
C GLN A 230 8.06 7.77 -23.43
N SER A 231 6.75 7.58 -23.26
CA SER A 231 5.79 7.52 -24.36
C SER A 231 5.65 8.87 -25.07
N VAL A 232 5.57 9.98 -24.32
CA VAL A 232 5.52 11.33 -24.90
C VAL A 232 6.79 11.65 -25.66
N LEU A 233 7.96 11.33 -25.10
CA LEU A 233 9.25 11.54 -25.78
C LEU A 233 9.39 10.65 -27.03
N HIS A 234 8.92 9.40 -26.98
CA HIS A 234 8.85 8.50 -28.14
C HIS A 234 8.02 9.14 -29.26
N THR A 235 6.81 9.62 -28.93
CA THR A 235 5.94 10.29 -29.90
C THR A 235 6.57 11.57 -30.46
N ILE A 236 7.17 12.41 -29.62
CA ILE A 236 7.85 13.63 -30.07
C ILE A 236 9.01 13.29 -31.02
N GLY A 237 9.81 12.28 -30.69
CA GLY A 237 10.91 11.82 -31.54
C GLY A 237 10.43 11.42 -32.94
N TRP A 238 9.40 10.59 -33.02
CA TRP A 238 8.82 10.15 -34.28
C TRP A 238 8.11 11.28 -35.05
N LEU A 239 7.45 12.22 -34.36
CA LEU A 239 6.89 13.41 -35.00
C LEU A 239 7.99 14.27 -35.65
N VAL A 240 9.11 14.50 -34.98
CA VAL A 240 10.24 15.24 -35.55
C VAL A 240 10.78 14.52 -36.79
N ILE A 241 10.93 13.20 -36.73
CA ILE A 241 11.43 12.39 -37.84
C ILE A 241 10.50 12.47 -39.04
N GLU A 242 9.22 12.13 -38.87
CA GLU A 242 8.27 11.93 -39.97
C GLU A 242 7.67 13.23 -40.50
N VAL A 243 7.62 14.30 -39.70
CA VAL A 243 7.04 15.60 -40.11
C VAL A 243 8.10 16.60 -40.56
N ARG A 244 9.35 16.49 -40.07
CA ARG A 244 10.41 17.47 -40.37
C ARG A 244 11.58 16.91 -41.14
N LEU A 245 12.12 15.77 -40.71
CA LEU A 245 13.39 15.25 -41.20
C LEU A 245 13.26 14.41 -42.47
N TYR A 246 12.14 13.70 -42.64
CA TYR A 246 11.84 12.95 -43.86
C TYR A 246 11.10 13.82 -44.88
N GLN A 247 11.32 13.54 -46.15
CA GLN A 247 10.87 14.31 -47.30
C GLN A 247 10.32 13.38 -48.39
N PRO A 248 9.42 13.88 -49.27
CA PRO A 248 8.88 15.23 -49.32
C PRO A 248 7.72 15.48 -48.33
N GLN A 249 7.67 16.68 -47.76
CA GLN A 249 6.52 17.13 -46.97
C GLN A 249 5.49 17.87 -47.84
N PRO A 250 4.18 17.75 -47.56
CA PRO A 250 3.55 17.02 -46.44
C PRO A 250 3.27 15.54 -46.73
N THR A 251 3.65 15.03 -47.90
CA THR A 251 3.28 13.68 -48.38
C THR A 251 3.71 12.57 -47.43
N VAL A 252 4.94 12.63 -46.90
CA VAL A 252 5.45 11.64 -45.95
C VAL A 252 4.62 11.67 -44.65
N ALA A 253 4.41 12.83 -44.04
CA ALA A 253 3.66 12.95 -42.80
C ALA A 253 2.21 12.45 -42.95
N VAL A 254 1.52 12.82 -44.03
CA VAL A 254 0.14 12.40 -44.30
C VAL A 254 0.07 10.88 -44.56
N GLY A 255 1.03 10.34 -45.31
CA GLY A 255 1.12 8.90 -45.58
C GLY A 255 1.50 8.07 -44.35
N TRP A 256 2.16 8.67 -43.36
CA TRP A 256 2.53 8.03 -42.10
C TRP A 256 1.37 8.03 -41.10
N ILE A 257 0.74 9.19 -40.85
CA ILE A 257 -0.30 9.33 -39.81
C ILE A 257 -1.57 8.53 -40.12
N THR A 258 -1.82 8.24 -41.41
CA THR A 258 -2.97 7.45 -41.87
C THR A 258 -2.76 5.94 -41.77
N GLN A 259 -1.57 5.48 -41.39
CA GLN A 259 -1.31 4.05 -41.18
C GLN A 259 -1.99 3.56 -39.91
N LEU A 260 -2.58 2.37 -39.98
CA LEU A 260 -3.42 1.83 -38.90
C LEU A 260 -2.69 1.74 -37.55
N TYR A 261 -1.43 1.28 -37.55
CA TYR A 261 -0.61 1.19 -36.35
C TYR A 261 -0.37 2.57 -35.70
N MET A 262 -0.29 3.63 -36.51
CA MET A 262 -0.09 5.00 -36.04
C MET A 262 -1.37 5.61 -35.49
N ILE A 263 -2.52 5.32 -36.10
CA ILE A 263 -3.84 5.66 -35.53
C ILE A 263 -3.98 5.04 -34.12
N TRP A 264 -3.62 3.76 -33.98
CA TRP A 264 -3.59 3.11 -32.66
C TRP A 264 -2.57 3.75 -31.71
N GLY A 265 -1.43 4.21 -32.19
CA GLY A 265 -0.44 4.96 -31.40
C GLY A 265 -1.01 6.26 -30.83
N CYS A 266 -1.73 7.04 -31.65
CA CYS A 266 -2.45 8.24 -31.21
C CYS A 266 -3.52 7.92 -30.17
N ILE A 267 -4.30 6.85 -30.37
CA ILE A 267 -5.31 6.38 -29.40
C ILE A 267 -4.64 5.95 -28.09
N ALA A 268 -3.54 5.20 -28.16
CA ALA A 268 -2.80 4.74 -27.00
C ALA A 268 -2.25 5.93 -26.18
N LEU A 269 -1.66 6.93 -26.84
CA LEU A 269 -1.18 8.14 -26.16
C LEU A 269 -2.33 8.93 -25.52
N PHE A 270 -3.46 9.08 -26.22
CA PHE A 270 -4.64 9.75 -25.67
C PHE A 270 -5.17 9.04 -24.41
N LEU A 271 -5.27 7.71 -24.45
CA LEU A 271 -5.70 6.90 -23.30
C LEU A 271 -4.71 6.98 -22.13
N LEU A 272 -3.40 6.97 -22.42
CA LEU A 272 -2.35 7.12 -21.42
C LEU A 272 -2.38 8.51 -20.76
N MET A 273 -2.56 9.57 -21.55
CA MET A 273 -2.70 10.94 -21.03
C MET A 273 -3.99 11.09 -20.21
N SER A 274 -5.08 10.45 -20.63
CA SER A 274 -6.33 10.40 -19.86
C SER A 274 -6.15 9.67 -18.53
N LEU A 275 -5.45 8.53 -18.52
CA LEU A 275 -5.06 7.81 -17.30
C LEU A 275 -4.26 8.72 -16.37
N TYR A 276 -3.25 9.42 -16.89
CA TYR A 276 -2.42 10.33 -16.11
C TYR A 276 -3.25 11.46 -15.49
N VAL A 277 -4.02 12.20 -16.30
CA VAL A 277 -4.81 13.35 -15.85
C VAL A 277 -5.87 12.94 -14.81
N LEU A 278 -6.62 11.86 -15.06
CA LEU A 278 -7.64 11.38 -14.13
C LEU A 278 -7.05 10.81 -12.82
N SER A 279 -5.75 10.51 -12.81
CA SER A 279 -5.02 10.06 -11.62
C SER A 279 -4.40 11.21 -10.81
N LEU A 280 -4.51 12.46 -11.26
CA LEU A 280 -3.97 13.61 -10.55
C LEU A 280 -4.79 13.91 -9.27
N PRO A 281 -4.15 14.19 -8.12
CA PRO A 281 -4.88 14.46 -6.87
C PRO A 281 -5.96 15.55 -6.96
N PRO A 282 -5.76 16.69 -7.67
CA PRO A 282 -6.82 17.68 -7.86
C PRO A 282 -8.05 17.12 -8.59
N VAL A 283 -7.84 16.30 -9.62
CA VAL A 283 -8.92 15.68 -10.41
C VAL A 283 -9.66 14.62 -9.61
N ILE A 284 -8.94 13.82 -8.82
CA ILE A 284 -9.54 12.84 -7.90
C ILE A 284 -10.38 13.53 -6.83
N ARG A 285 -9.93 14.68 -6.30
CA ARG A 285 -10.71 15.46 -5.32
C ARG A 285 -11.98 16.04 -5.93
N LEU A 286 -11.93 16.44 -7.21
CA LEU A 286 -13.09 16.97 -7.94
C LEU A 286 -14.12 15.90 -8.29
N THR A 287 -13.66 14.74 -8.79
CA THR A 287 -14.53 13.68 -9.34
C THR A 287 -14.86 12.57 -8.34
N GLY A 288 -14.09 12.48 -7.25
CA GLY A 288 -14.19 11.43 -6.24
C GLY A 288 -13.33 10.20 -6.55
N TYR A 289 -12.84 9.55 -5.49
CA TYR A 289 -11.97 8.37 -5.58
C TYR A 289 -12.59 7.20 -6.34
N GLU A 290 -13.92 7.05 -6.24
CA GLU A 290 -14.64 5.95 -6.87
C GLU A 290 -14.75 6.11 -8.38
N PHE A 291 -14.90 7.35 -8.86
CA PHE A 291 -14.81 7.65 -10.30
C PHE A 291 -13.42 7.32 -10.81
N PHE A 292 -12.37 7.87 -10.17
CA PHE A 292 -10.97 7.60 -10.50
C PHE A 292 -10.68 6.10 -10.61
N ARG A 293 -11.06 5.31 -9.60
CA ARG A 293 -10.76 3.88 -9.57
C ARG A 293 -11.41 3.14 -10.74
N LYS A 294 -12.66 3.45 -11.06
CA LYS A 294 -13.41 2.77 -12.13
C LYS A 294 -12.91 3.20 -13.51
N SER A 295 -12.74 4.50 -13.74
CA SER A 295 -12.24 5.03 -15.01
C SER A 295 -10.82 4.54 -15.28
N HIS A 296 -9.95 4.52 -14.27
CA HIS A 296 -8.58 4.03 -14.41
C HIS A 296 -8.53 2.56 -14.85
N TYR A 297 -9.38 1.68 -14.31
CA TYR A 297 -9.42 0.28 -14.74
C TYR A 297 -9.86 0.13 -16.20
N VAL A 298 -10.92 0.81 -16.60
CA VAL A 298 -11.44 0.73 -17.98
C VAL A 298 -10.40 1.28 -18.96
N LEU A 299 -9.88 2.48 -18.68
CA LEU A 299 -8.87 3.12 -19.53
C LEU A 299 -7.57 2.33 -19.60
N ALA A 300 -7.14 1.68 -18.51
CA ALA A 300 -5.94 0.83 -18.53
C ALA A 300 -6.10 -0.37 -19.47
N MET A 301 -7.27 -1.02 -19.50
CA MET A 301 -7.51 -2.13 -20.42
C MET A 301 -7.56 -1.67 -21.87
N LEU A 302 -8.24 -0.54 -22.13
CA LEU A 302 -8.26 0.07 -23.47
C LEU A 302 -6.86 0.49 -23.91
N TYR A 303 -6.05 1.07 -23.01
CA TYR A 303 -4.68 1.47 -23.28
C TYR A 303 -3.80 0.26 -23.67
N ILE A 304 -3.88 -0.84 -22.92
CA ILE A 304 -3.12 -2.06 -23.24
C ILE A 304 -3.56 -2.62 -24.61
N GLY A 305 -4.86 -2.66 -24.89
CA GLY A 305 -5.38 -3.06 -26.21
C GLY A 305 -4.90 -2.15 -27.34
N ALA A 306 -4.91 -0.83 -27.11
CA ALA A 306 -4.39 0.14 -28.07
C ALA A 306 -2.88 0.00 -28.29
N CYS A 307 -2.10 -0.37 -27.26
CA CYS A 307 -0.67 -0.67 -27.41
C CYS A 307 -0.43 -1.91 -28.27
N ILE A 308 -1.25 -2.95 -28.15
CA ILE A 308 -1.18 -4.13 -29.04
C ILE A 308 -1.50 -3.73 -30.49
N GLY A 309 -2.52 -2.88 -30.68
CA GLY A 309 -2.87 -2.34 -32.00
C GLY A 309 -1.80 -1.41 -32.59
N HIS A 310 -1.09 -0.66 -31.73
CA HIS A 310 -0.02 0.24 -32.12
C HIS A 310 1.24 -0.52 -32.55
N TRP A 311 1.62 -1.56 -31.80
CA TRP A 311 2.79 -2.35 -32.11
C TRP A 311 2.65 -3.79 -31.63
N LYS A 312 2.13 -4.64 -32.51
CA LYS A 312 1.84 -6.05 -32.20
C LYS A 312 3.08 -6.85 -31.82
N ASN A 313 4.25 -6.56 -32.40
CA ASN A 313 5.46 -7.33 -32.13
C ASN A 313 5.91 -7.26 -30.65
N LEU A 314 5.48 -6.23 -29.90
CA LEU A 314 5.74 -6.09 -28.46
C LEU A 314 4.58 -6.58 -27.58
N GLU A 315 3.64 -7.36 -28.13
CA GLU A 315 2.54 -7.97 -27.35
C GLU A 315 3.03 -8.88 -26.22
N CYS A 316 4.27 -9.36 -26.29
CA CYS A 316 4.94 -10.12 -25.24
C CYS A 316 5.01 -9.37 -23.89
N PHE A 317 4.91 -8.04 -23.87
CA PHE A 317 4.80 -7.26 -22.63
C PHE A 317 3.35 -6.95 -22.25
N MET A 318 2.47 -6.78 -23.24
CA MET A 318 1.06 -6.41 -23.01
C MET A 318 0.21 -7.59 -22.55
N ILE A 319 0.41 -8.78 -23.13
CA ILE A 319 -0.34 -9.99 -22.78
C ILE A 319 -0.13 -10.38 -21.31
N PRO A 320 1.12 -10.44 -20.78
CA PRO A 320 1.32 -10.67 -19.35
C PRO A 320 0.64 -9.64 -18.45
N ALA A 321 0.59 -8.36 -18.84
CA ALA A 321 -0.11 -7.34 -18.06
C ALA A 321 -1.61 -7.67 -17.92
N LEU A 322 -2.27 -8.11 -19.01
CA LEU A 322 -3.65 -8.57 -18.98
C LEU A 322 -3.81 -9.83 -18.13
N ILE A 323 -2.93 -10.83 -18.30
CA ILE A 323 -2.97 -12.08 -17.52
C ILE A 323 -2.88 -11.79 -16.02
N ILE A 324 -1.91 -10.98 -15.60
CA ILE A 324 -1.73 -10.59 -14.19
C ILE A 324 -3.00 -9.91 -13.67
N TRP A 325 -3.60 -9.02 -14.45
CA TRP A 325 -4.83 -8.33 -14.06
C TRP A 325 -6.01 -9.30 -13.91
N PHE A 326 -6.23 -10.22 -14.86
CA PHE A 326 -7.33 -11.18 -14.82
C PHE A 326 -7.15 -12.19 -13.69
N LEU A 327 -5.94 -12.72 -13.48
CA LEU A 327 -5.64 -13.62 -12.37
C LEU A 327 -5.92 -12.95 -11.01
N ASP A 328 -5.47 -11.71 -10.85
CA ASP A 328 -5.70 -10.90 -9.64
C ASP A 328 -7.22 -10.73 -9.39
N ARG A 329 -8.04 -10.52 -10.42
CA ARG A 329 -9.51 -10.39 -10.28
C ARG A 329 -10.20 -11.72 -10.01
N ALA A 330 -9.81 -12.78 -10.71
CA ALA A 330 -10.36 -14.12 -10.56
C ALA A 330 -10.08 -14.68 -9.15
N ALA A 331 -8.83 -14.57 -8.67
CA ALA A 331 -8.46 -14.97 -7.32
C ALA A 331 -9.30 -14.26 -6.25
N ARG A 332 -9.62 -12.98 -6.46
CA ARG A 332 -10.54 -12.24 -5.59
C ARG A 332 -11.95 -12.79 -5.59
N ALA A 333 -12.52 -12.98 -6.77
CA ALA A 333 -13.87 -13.50 -6.92
C ALA A 333 -14.01 -14.89 -6.28
N ILE A 334 -13.03 -15.76 -6.50
CA ILE A 334 -12.95 -17.09 -5.89
C ILE A 334 -12.85 -16.97 -4.36
N ARG A 335 -11.94 -16.16 -3.83
CA ARG A 335 -11.78 -15.94 -2.39
C ARG A 335 -13.07 -15.43 -1.74
N THR A 336 -13.73 -14.44 -2.33
CA THR A 336 -15.03 -13.94 -1.86
C THR A 336 -16.09 -15.04 -1.90
N ALA A 337 -16.17 -15.80 -3.00
CA ALA A 337 -17.12 -16.89 -3.14
C ALA A 337 -16.91 -17.96 -2.05
N LEU A 338 -15.67 -18.36 -1.80
CA LEU A 338 -15.34 -19.38 -0.78
C LEU A 338 -15.71 -18.93 0.63
N ILE A 339 -15.50 -17.66 1.00
CA ILE A 339 -15.86 -17.12 2.33
C ILE A 339 -17.38 -17.12 2.54
N HIS A 340 -18.16 -16.96 1.46
CA HIS A 340 -19.60 -16.79 1.54
C HIS A 340 -20.40 -18.04 1.14
N HIS A 341 -19.73 -19.06 0.60
CA HIS A 341 -20.36 -20.33 0.21
C HIS A 341 -20.48 -21.24 1.43
N ASN A 342 -21.64 -21.18 2.08
CA ASN A 342 -21.91 -21.86 3.35
C ASN A 342 -23.31 -22.45 3.35
N PHE A 343 -23.63 -23.25 4.37
CA PHE A 343 -24.99 -23.75 4.57
C PHE A 343 -25.94 -22.59 4.93
N VAL A 344 -27.03 -22.46 4.19
CA VAL A 344 -28.10 -21.48 4.40
C VAL A 344 -29.32 -22.20 4.91
N ASP A 345 -29.80 -21.79 6.08
CA ASP A 345 -30.96 -22.39 6.74
C ASP A 345 -32.15 -22.46 5.78
N GLY A 346 -32.69 -23.68 5.60
CA GLY A 346 -33.83 -23.95 4.72
C GLY A 346 -33.56 -23.92 3.21
N LYS A 347 -32.33 -23.64 2.75
CA LYS A 347 -31.99 -23.57 1.31
C LYS A 347 -30.80 -24.43 0.89
N GLY A 348 -30.10 -25.08 1.84
CA GLY A 348 -28.92 -25.91 1.55
C GLY A 348 -27.65 -25.06 1.38
N MET A 349 -26.63 -25.60 0.70
CA MET A 349 -25.41 -24.81 0.44
C MET A 349 -25.69 -23.67 -0.54
N GLY A 350 -25.23 -22.47 -0.21
CA GLY A 350 -25.40 -21.30 -1.05
C GLY A 350 -24.56 -20.11 -0.59
N PHE A 351 -24.71 -19.01 -1.32
CA PHE A 351 -24.06 -17.75 -0.95
C PHE A 351 -24.85 -17.07 0.18
N SER A 352 -24.18 -16.74 1.28
CA SER A 352 -24.77 -16.01 2.41
C SER A 352 -23.89 -14.84 2.83
N ALA A 353 -24.45 -13.62 2.79
CA ALA A 353 -23.80 -12.43 3.30
C ALA A 353 -23.84 -12.40 4.84
N ALA A 354 -22.82 -11.81 5.46
CA ALA A 354 -22.78 -11.65 6.92
C ALA A 354 -23.80 -10.59 7.36
N GLN A 355 -24.53 -10.85 8.45
CA GLN A 355 -25.44 -9.89 9.05
C GLN A 355 -24.73 -9.16 10.20
N ALA A 356 -24.38 -7.89 9.98
CA ALA A 356 -23.64 -7.05 10.91
C ALA A 356 -24.56 -6.20 11.77
N GLY A 357 -24.57 -6.42 13.09
CA GLY A 357 -25.22 -5.52 14.04
C GLY A 357 -24.46 -4.20 14.10
N MET A 358 -25.20 -3.07 14.09
CA MET A 358 -24.64 -1.72 14.05
C MET A 358 -24.88 -0.98 15.36
N THR A 359 -23.82 -0.40 15.92
CA THR A 359 -23.89 0.53 17.04
C THR A 359 -23.38 1.89 16.60
N ILE A 360 -24.09 2.97 16.94
CA ILE A 360 -23.77 4.34 16.56
C ILE A 360 -23.28 5.12 17.78
N PHE A 361 -22.16 5.80 17.63
CA PHE A 361 -21.62 6.77 18.59
C PHE A 361 -21.70 8.17 17.96
N PRO A 362 -22.68 9.01 18.36
CA PRO A 362 -22.90 10.31 17.73
C PRO A 362 -21.74 11.29 17.93
N ASP A 363 -21.35 11.98 16.86
CA ASP A 363 -20.38 13.09 16.91
C ASP A 363 -20.76 14.15 15.87
N SER A 364 -21.51 15.16 16.31
CA SER A 364 -22.05 16.21 15.46
C SER A 364 -20.98 17.07 14.78
N ARG A 365 -19.77 17.15 15.34
CA ARG A 365 -18.69 18.01 14.82
C ARG A 365 -17.82 17.30 13.80
N ASN A 366 -17.59 15.99 13.96
CA ASN A 366 -16.58 15.29 13.18
C ASN A 366 -17.10 14.05 12.42
N GLY A 367 -18.39 13.76 12.55
CA GLY A 367 -19.05 12.60 11.97
C GLY A 367 -19.06 11.42 12.93
N ASP A 368 -20.22 10.77 13.01
CA ASP A 368 -20.50 9.64 13.90
C ASP A 368 -19.49 8.50 13.72
N VAL A 369 -19.30 7.71 14.77
CA VAL A 369 -18.54 6.46 14.70
C VAL A 369 -19.52 5.29 14.68
N ILE A 370 -19.29 4.35 13.78
CA ILE A 370 -20.08 3.13 13.63
C ILE A 370 -19.22 1.96 14.06
N ARG A 371 -19.78 1.12 14.94
CA ARG A 371 -19.25 -0.20 15.29
C ARG A 371 -20.12 -1.26 14.63
N LEU A 372 -19.47 -2.26 14.03
CA LEU A 372 -20.10 -3.43 13.43
C LEU A 372 -19.66 -4.67 14.18
N ASP A 373 -20.60 -5.49 14.62
CA ASP A 373 -20.32 -6.78 15.25
C ASP A 373 -21.11 -7.90 14.57
N PHE A 374 -20.43 -9.00 14.22
CA PHE A 374 -21.06 -10.22 13.69
C PHE A 374 -20.17 -11.44 13.85
N SER A 375 -20.69 -12.61 13.47
CA SER A 375 -19.90 -13.83 13.33
C SER A 375 -20.20 -14.49 11.99
N HIS A 376 -19.17 -14.92 11.26
CA HIS A 376 -19.28 -15.50 9.92
C HIS A 376 -18.48 -16.82 9.83
N PRO A 377 -18.98 -17.86 9.15
CA PRO A 377 -18.28 -19.15 9.07
C PRO A 377 -17.15 -19.10 8.03
N HIS A 378 -15.94 -18.91 8.52
CA HIS A 378 -14.68 -19.05 7.79
C HIS A 378 -13.52 -19.12 8.79
N ASP A 379 -12.33 -19.45 8.32
CA ASP A 379 -11.13 -19.56 9.15
C ASP A 379 -10.71 -18.23 9.81
N ALA A 380 -10.07 -18.33 10.96
CA ALA A 380 -9.45 -17.22 11.66
C ALA A 380 -8.37 -16.53 10.80
N TRP A 381 -8.33 -15.20 10.82
CA TRP A 381 -7.28 -14.42 10.15
C TRP A 381 -6.05 -14.22 11.05
N SER A 382 -4.95 -13.74 10.50
CA SER A 382 -3.77 -13.33 11.28
C SER A 382 -3.85 -11.86 11.72
N ILE A 383 -3.46 -11.54 12.96
CA ILE A 383 -3.45 -10.17 13.48
C ILE A 383 -2.68 -9.23 12.55
N GLY A 384 -3.27 -8.07 12.24
CA GLY A 384 -2.73 -7.10 11.27
C GLY A 384 -3.31 -7.23 9.86
N GLN A 385 -3.95 -8.36 9.54
CA GLN A 385 -4.71 -8.49 8.30
C GLN A 385 -6.01 -7.67 8.33
N HIS A 386 -6.62 -7.50 7.16
CA HIS A 386 -7.83 -6.72 6.97
C HIS A 386 -8.76 -7.32 5.92
N PHE A 387 -10.01 -6.87 5.93
CA PHE A 387 -11.02 -7.28 4.97
C PHE A 387 -11.54 -6.08 4.20
N TYR A 388 -11.89 -6.30 2.95
CA TYR A 388 -12.73 -5.38 2.20
C TYR A 388 -14.19 -5.72 2.51
N LEU A 389 -14.92 -4.73 3.04
CA LEU A 389 -16.35 -4.84 3.32
C LEU A 389 -17.15 -4.14 2.23
N CYS A 390 -18.12 -4.84 1.68
CA CYS A 390 -19.13 -4.34 0.75
C CYS A 390 -20.49 -4.33 1.47
N PHE A 391 -21.09 -3.15 1.61
CA PHE A 391 -22.36 -2.94 2.30
C PHE A 391 -23.50 -3.03 1.30
N THR A 392 -24.15 -4.19 1.21
CA THR A 392 -25.03 -4.51 0.07
C THR A 392 -26.28 -3.63 0.00
N GLU A 393 -26.72 -3.07 1.13
CA GLU A 393 -27.85 -2.13 1.19
C GLU A 393 -27.51 -0.73 0.67
N SER A 394 -26.22 -0.39 0.54
CA SER A 394 -25.76 0.90 0.06
C SER A 394 -25.14 0.80 -1.33
N SER A 395 -24.20 -0.13 -1.55
CA SER A 395 -23.62 -0.39 -2.87
C SER A 395 -23.06 -1.80 -2.98
N ILE A 396 -23.31 -2.45 -4.11
CA ILE A 396 -22.68 -3.73 -4.48
C ILE A 396 -21.39 -3.55 -5.31
N TRP A 397 -21.10 -2.33 -5.77
CA TRP A 397 -20.00 -2.02 -6.68
C TRP A 397 -18.76 -1.47 -5.96
N GLN A 398 -18.83 -1.38 -4.64
CA GLN A 398 -17.81 -0.72 -3.83
C GLN A 398 -17.52 -1.58 -2.61
N SER A 399 -16.23 -1.73 -2.32
CA SER A 399 -15.76 -2.32 -1.09
C SER A 399 -14.62 -1.50 -0.54
N HIS A 400 -14.56 -1.40 0.79
CA HIS A 400 -13.61 -0.56 1.52
C HIS A 400 -12.86 -1.39 2.56
N PRO A 401 -11.55 -1.14 2.76
CA PRO A 401 -10.74 -1.92 3.68
C PRO A 401 -11.00 -1.52 5.14
N PHE A 402 -11.22 -2.51 6.01
CA PHE A 402 -11.35 -2.33 7.44
C PHE A 402 -10.54 -3.41 8.17
N THR A 403 -9.85 -3.02 9.25
CA THR A 403 -9.14 -3.97 10.11
C THR A 403 -10.06 -4.41 11.24
N PRO A 404 -10.16 -5.73 11.50
CA PRO A 404 -10.87 -6.23 12.68
C PRO A 404 -10.27 -5.66 13.98
N LEU A 405 -11.13 -5.13 14.85
CA LEU A 405 -10.80 -4.60 16.17
C LEU A 405 -10.48 -5.71 17.18
N ASN A 406 -11.03 -6.90 16.99
CA ASN A 406 -10.94 -8.02 17.92
C ASN A 406 -9.84 -9.01 17.55
N ALA A 407 -9.46 -9.85 18.50
CA ALA A 407 -8.60 -11.01 18.23
C ALA A 407 -9.32 -12.03 17.32
N PRO A 408 -8.57 -12.74 16.45
CA PRO A 408 -9.13 -13.72 15.53
C PRO A 408 -9.53 -15.00 16.29
N VAL A 409 -10.76 -15.02 16.80
CA VAL A 409 -11.29 -16.14 17.59
C VAL A 409 -12.44 -16.79 16.82
N THR A 410 -12.33 -18.10 16.61
CA THR A 410 -13.36 -18.95 16.01
C THR A 410 -14.05 -19.75 17.10
N VAL A 411 -15.37 -19.59 17.23
CA VAL A 411 -16.21 -20.33 18.18
C VAL A 411 -17.27 -21.07 17.38
N ASN A 412 -17.37 -22.40 17.58
CA ASN A 412 -18.35 -23.25 16.87
C ASN A 412 -18.30 -23.09 15.34
N GLY A 413 -17.09 -23.05 14.76
CA GLY A 413 -16.89 -22.89 13.31
C GLY A 413 -17.25 -21.50 12.75
N ARG A 414 -17.54 -20.52 13.60
CA ARG A 414 -17.83 -19.13 13.22
C ARG A 414 -16.80 -18.19 13.81
N THR A 415 -16.23 -17.35 12.98
CA THR A 415 -15.23 -16.38 13.39
C THR A 415 -15.92 -15.06 13.73
N LYS A 416 -15.64 -14.52 14.93
CA LYS A 416 -16.22 -13.25 15.39
C LYS A 416 -15.50 -12.09 14.72
N HIS A 417 -16.26 -11.10 14.26
CA HIS A 417 -15.75 -9.87 13.67
C HIS A 417 -16.32 -8.64 14.38
N SER A 418 -15.43 -7.72 14.73
CA SER A 418 -15.75 -6.39 15.23
C SER A 418 -15.01 -5.36 14.39
N TYR A 419 -15.69 -4.34 13.89
CA TYR A 419 -15.08 -3.25 13.12
C TYR A 419 -15.53 -1.91 13.67
N ILE A 420 -14.65 -0.91 13.65
CA ILE A 420 -15.02 0.47 13.94
C ILE A 420 -14.53 1.39 12.82
N PHE A 421 -15.38 2.32 12.42
CA PHE A 421 -15.01 3.35 11.47
C PHE A 421 -15.79 4.63 11.72
N ARG A 422 -15.19 5.75 11.32
CA ARG A 422 -15.84 7.05 11.38
C ARG A 422 -16.58 7.32 10.08
N ALA A 423 -17.85 7.72 10.17
CA ALA A 423 -18.63 8.21 9.07
C ALA A 423 -18.00 9.49 8.51
N LYS A 424 -17.62 9.46 7.23
CA LYS A 424 -17.03 10.59 6.50
C LYS A 424 -17.88 10.95 5.30
N GLY A 425 -17.30 11.01 4.11
CA GLY A 425 -18.04 11.09 2.85
C GLY A 425 -18.25 9.71 2.23
N GLY A 426 -19.05 9.66 1.17
CA GLY A 426 -19.26 8.44 0.39
C GLY A 426 -19.90 7.33 1.21
N GLU A 427 -19.38 6.11 1.08
CA GLU A 427 -20.01 4.88 1.58
C GLU A 427 -20.19 4.85 3.10
N THR A 428 -19.18 5.26 3.87
CA THR A 428 -19.26 5.28 5.34
C THR A 428 -20.36 6.19 5.87
N ARG A 429 -20.69 7.28 5.15
CA ARG A 429 -21.81 8.17 5.49
C ARG A 429 -23.14 7.48 5.26
N LYS A 430 -23.29 6.82 4.12
CA LYS A 430 -24.52 6.09 3.77
C LYS A 430 -24.82 4.99 4.78
N VAL A 431 -23.80 4.26 5.24
CA VAL A 431 -23.98 3.25 6.29
C VAL A 431 -24.47 3.87 7.59
N ALA A 432 -23.91 5.02 8.01
CA ALA A 432 -24.40 5.73 9.20
C ALA A 432 -25.85 6.23 9.03
N GLU A 433 -26.22 6.72 7.85
CA GLU A 433 -27.58 7.15 7.52
C GLU A 433 -28.57 5.95 7.50
N ILE A 434 -28.16 4.79 7.00
CA ILE A 434 -28.94 3.54 7.06
C ILE A 434 -29.15 3.13 8.51
N ALA A 435 -28.09 3.15 9.33
CA ALA A 435 -28.17 2.80 10.74
C ALA A 435 -29.13 3.73 11.51
N LYS A 436 -29.02 5.04 11.30
CA LYS A 436 -29.94 6.05 11.90
C LYS A 436 -31.38 5.83 11.49
N ARG A 437 -31.62 5.56 10.20
CA ARG A 437 -32.97 5.29 9.67
C ARG A 437 -33.59 4.06 10.33
N LYS A 438 -32.84 2.95 10.40
CA LYS A 438 -33.32 1.70 11.01
C LYS A 438 -33.62 1.86 12.50
N LEU A 439 -32.79 2.60 13.24
CA LEU A 439 -33.07 2.94 14.64
C LEU A 439 -34.36 3.75 14.78
N SER A 440 -34.54 4.78 13.95
CA SER A 440 -35.77 5.60 14.03
C SER A 440 -37.05 4.84 13.71
N THR A 441 -36.99 3.82 12.86
CA THR A 441 -38.16 2.98 12.52
C THR A 441 -38.46 1.90 13.55
N ALA A 442 -37.47 1.49 14.34
CA ALA A 442 -37.63 0.40 15.28
C ALA A 442 -38.21 0.86 16.64
N SER A 443 -38.13 2.17 16.95
CA SER A 443 -38.63 2.78 18.20
C SER A 443 -40.15 2.76 18.39
N GLY A 444 -40.89 2.06 17.52
CA GLY A 444 -42.33 1.85 17.61
C GLY A 444 -42.76 0.52 18.24
N ASP A 445 -41.88 -0.48 18.38
CA ASP A 445 -42.28 -1.82 18.86
C ASP A 445 -41.34 -2.35 19.94
N LYS A 446 -41.92 -2.93 21.00
CA LYS A 446 -41.17 -3.39 22.19
C LYS A 446 -40.29 -4.60 21.84
N CYS A 447 -39.05 -4.57 22.32
CA CYS A 447 -37.94 -5.51 22.09
C CYS A 447 -37.17 -5.25 20.77
N GLU A 448 -36.37 -4.18 20.72
CA GLU A 448 -35.62 -3.85 19.51
C GLU A 448 -34.35 -4.72 19.32
N PRO A 449 -34.26 -5.55 18.26
CA PRO A 449 -33.00 -6.13 17.84
C PRO A 449 -32.06 -5.01 17.33
N THR A 450 -30.78 -5.09 17.70
CA THR A 450 -29.73 -4.18 17.20
C THR A 450 -29.84 -4.05 15.68
N PRO A 451 -29.87 -2.83 15.10
CA PRO A 451 -30.09 -2.64 13.67
C PRO A 451 -28.98 -3.36 12.88
N THR A 452 -29.36 -4.23 11.94
CA THR A 452 -28.40 -5.02 11.17
C THR A 452 -28.18 -4.46 9.77
N THR A 453 -27.04 -4.79 9.16
CA THR A 453 -26.81 -4.61 7.72
C THR A 453 -26.08 -5.79 7.10
N SER A 454 -26.40 -6.09 5.84
CA SER A 454 -25.77 -7.17 5.08
C SER A 454 -24.40 -6.75 4.53
N VAL A 455 -23.38 -7.56 4.83
CA VAL A 455 -21.98 -7.31 4.52
C VAL A 455 -21.36 -8.48 3.76
N ILE A 456 -20.76 -8.18 2.61
CA ILE A 456 -19.90 -9.13 1.89
C ILE A 456 -18.44 -8.82 2.22
N LEU A 457 -17.73 -9.84 2.70
CA LEU A 457 -16.32 -9.85 3.05
C LEU A 457 -15.47 -10.28 1.86
N THR A 458 -14.30 -9.67 1.72
CA THR A 458 -13.26 -10.15 0.81
C THR A 458 -11.91 -10.02 1.52
N GLY A 459 -11.19 -11.12 1.70
CA GLY A 459 -9.93 -11.15 2.44
C GLY A 459 -9.61 -12.55 3.01
N PRO A 460 -8.86 -12.64 4.12
CA PRO A 460 -8.07 -11.57 4.70
C PRO A 460 -6.93 -11.13 3.76
N TYR A 461 -6.56 -9.85 3.85
CA TYR A 461 -5.44 -9.24 3.12
C TYR A 461 -4.34 -8.76 4.08
N GLY A 462 -3.09 -8.85 3.62
CA GLY A 462 -1.92 -8.50 4.41
C GLY A 462 -1.25 -9.73 5.04
N ASP A 463 -0.26 -9.49 5.89
CA ASP A 463 0.49 -10.52 6.61
C ASP A 463 0.36 -10.29 8.13
N SER A 464 0.74 -11.30 8.92
CA SER A 464 0.76 -11.18 10.37
C SER A 464 1.77 -10.13 10.83
N ILE A 465 1.31 -9.13 11.57
CA ILE A 465 2.18 -8.09 12.14
C ILE A 465 2.98 -8.59 13.36
N LEU A 466 2.68 -9.80 13.83
CA LEU A 466 3.36 -10.45 14.96
C LEU A 466 4.48 -11.41 14.51
N ARG A 467 4.61 -11.67 13.20
CA ARG A 467 5.49 -12.71 12.63
C ARG A 467 6.95 -12.68 13.13
N ASN A 468 7.50 -11.50 13.39
CA ASN A 468 8.89 -11.31 13.82
C ASN A 468 9.02 -10.78 15.25
N VAL A 469 7.96 -10.92 16.06
CA VAL A 469 7.88 -10.40 17.42
C VAL A 469 8.08 -11.54 18.41
N THR A 470 9.31 -11.67 18.92
CA THR A 470 9.70 -12.67 19.91
C THR A 470 9.32 -12.26 21.34
N SER A 471 9.40 -13.20 22.29
CA SER A 471 9.05 -13.02 23.71
C SER A 471 9.87 -11.94 24.42
N ASP A 472 11.12 -11.73 23.99
CA ASP A 472 12.10 -10.80 24.55
C ASP A 472 11.91 -9.33 24.10
N VAL A 473 10.95 -9.04 23.22
CA VAL A 473 10.78 -7.72 22.60
C VAL A 473 9.76 -6.88 23.36
N ASN A 474 10.14 -5.70 23.82
CA ASN A 474 9.25 -4.72 24.46
C ASN A 474 8.29 -4.09 23.44
N ILE A 475 7.05 -3.83 23.85
CA ILE A 475 5.97 -3.42 22.96
C ILE A 475 5.40 -2.07 23.37
N LEU A 476 5.42 -1.13 22.42
CA LEU A 476 4.72 0.15 22.53
C LEU A 476 3.70 0.25 21.41
N CYS A 477 2.43 0.30 21.75
CA CYS A 477 1.33 0.54 20.81
C CYS A 477 0.94 2.02 20.86
N VAL A 478 0.96 2.72 19.73
CA VAL A 478 0.53 4.12 19.62
C VAL A 478 -0.59 4.23 18.58
N ALA A 479 -1.77 4.62 19.02
CA ALA A 479 -2.95 4.72 18.17
C ALA A 479 -3.56 6.12 18.18
N GLY A 480 -4.09 6.55 17.02
CA GLY A 480 -4.90 7.75 16.88
C GLY A 480 -6.31 7.44 16.37
N GLY A 481 -7.34 7.80 17.13
CA GLY A 481 -8.75 7.57 16.78
C GLY A 481 -9.04 6.10 16.48
N THR A 482 -9.68 5.81 15.33
CA THR A 482 -10.01 4.45 14.89
C THR A 482 -8.79 3.60 14.49
N GLY A 483 -7.59 4.18 14.45
CA GLY A 483 -6.33 3.45 14.25
C GLY A 483 -6.03 2.42 15.36
N ILE A 484 -6.74 2.50 16.49
CA ILE A 484 -6.66 1.53 17.58
C ILE A 484 -6.97 0.10 17.13
N THR A 485 -7.81 -0.07 16.11
CA THR A 485 -8.13 -1.37 15.48
C THR A 485 -6.91 -2.15 15.03
N TYR A 486 -5.84 -1.48 14.63
CA TYR A 486 -4.63 -2.14 14.13
C TYR A 486 -3.70 -2.60 15.25
N VAL A 487 -3.61 -1.86 16.35
CA VAL A 487 -2.61 -2.10 17.42
C VAL A 487 -3.17 -2.86 18.61
N LEU A 488 -4.47 -2.76 18.89
CA LEU A 488 -5.08 -3.38 20.06
C LEU A 488 -5.11 -4.91 20.01
N PRO A 489 -5.49 -5.57 18.89
CA PRO A 489 -5.41 -7.03 18.81
C PRO A 489 -3.99 -7.58 19.04
N ALA A 490 -2.97 -6.87 18.52
CA ALA A 490 -1.58 -7.23 18.74
C ALA A 490 -1.21 -7.17 20.23
N LEU A 491 -1.60 -6.10 20.92
CA LEU A 491 -1.35 -5.97 22.35
C LEU A 491 -2.06 -7.06 23.17
N MET A 492 -3.32 -7.37 22.84
CA MET A 492 -4.08 -8.43 23.52
C MET A 492 -3.43 -9.80 23.33
N SER A 493 -3.06 -10.19 22.11
CA SER A 493 -2.35 -11.48 21.86
C SER A 493 -1.00 -11.53 22.58
N LEU A 494 -0.23 -10.43 22.55
CA LEU A 494 1.09 -10.38 23.19
C LEU A 494 1.02 -10.35 24.72
N LYS A 495 -0.09 -9.89 25.32
CA LYS A 495 -0.33 -9.94 26.77
C LYS A 495 -0.45 -11.37 27.27
N LYS A 496 -1.22 -12.21 26.57
CA LYS A 496 -1.44 -13.62 26.92
C LYS A 496 -0.13 -14.42 26.93
N HIS A 497 0.81 -14.04 26.06
CA HIS A 497 2.05 -14.76 25.83
C HIS A 497 3.31 -13.99 26.27
N ALA A 498 3.18 -13.05 27.21
CA ALA A 498 4.30 -12.21 27.65
C ALA A 498 5.22 -12.95 28.64
N GLY A 499 6.52 -13.01 28.35
CA GLY A 499 7.54 -13.38 29.33
C GLY A 499 7.65 -12.35 30.48
N ALA A 500 8.16 -12.78 31.64
CA ALA A 500 8.14 -12.00 32.88
C ALA A 500 8.81 -10.60 32.78
N SER A 501 9.80 -10.43 31.90
CA SER A 501 10.57 -9.20 31.73
C SER A 501 10.02 -8.21 30.69
N ARG A 502 8.98 -8.59 29.92
CA ARG A 502 8.45 -7.78 28.81
C ARG A 502 7.71 -6.54 29.31
N LYS A 503 8.00 -5.38 28.74
CA LYS A 503 7.22 -4.14 28.93
C LYS A 503 6.16 -4.00 27.85
N LEU A 504 4.90 -3.78 28.26
CA LEU A 504 3.74 -3.60 27.39
C LEU A 504 3.05 -2.27 27.69
N GLU A 505 2.89 -1.43 26.68
CA GLU A 505 2.22 -0.14 26.83
C GLU A 505 1.35 0.23 25.63
N LEU A 506 0.18 0.79 25.92
CA LEU A 506 -0.73 1.41 24.97
C LEU A 506 -0.81 2.91 25.20
N VAL A 507 -0.58 3.68 24.14
CA VAL A 507 -0.85 5.11 24.05
C VAL A 507 -1.96 5.32 23.04
N TRP A 508 -3.12 5.78 23.49
CA TRP A 508 -4.26 6.04 22.62
C TRP A 508 -4.66 7.52 22.63
N ILE A 509 -4.65 8.13 21.46
CA ILE A 509 -4.93 9.54 21.25
C ILE A 509 -6.33 9.65 20.62
N VAL A 510 -7.27 10.21 21.39
CA VAL A 510 -8.66 10.39 21.01
C VAL A 510 -9.04 11.87 20.96
N ARG A 511 -10.23 12.17 20.42
CA ARG A 511 -10.71 13.56 20.40
C ARG A 511 -11.39 13.87 21.72
N HIS A 512 -12.28 12.99 22.17
CA HIS A 512 -13.07 13.14 23.38
C HIS A 512 -12.90 11.92 24.28
N MET A 513 -13.05 12.07 25.61
CA MET A 513 -12.99 10.90 26.52
C MET A 513 -14.15 9.93 26.31
N THR A 514 -15.30 10.41 25.84
CA THR A 514 -16.42 9.55 25.44
C THR A 514 -16.06 8.60 24.30
N ASP A 515 -15.00 8.89 23.51
CA ASP A 515 -14.53 8.01 22.44
C ASP A 515 -14.02 6.65 22.98
N ILE A 516 -13.74 6.54 24.29
CA ILE A 516 -13.35 5.29 24.94
C ILE A 516 -14.45 4.22 24.82
N GLU A 517 -15.72 4.65 24.79
CA GLU A 517 -16.88 3.76 24.70
C GLU A 517 -16.88 2.89 23.45
N TRP A 518 -16.19 3.30 22.37
CA TRP A 518 -16.13 2.54 21.12
C TRP A 518 -15.55 1.13 21.31
N ILE A 519 -14.62 1.00 22.25
CA ILE A 519 -13.81 -0.21 22.48
C ILE A 519 -13.87 -0.69 23.94
N LYS A 520 -14.85 -0.23 24.71
CA LYS A 520 -15.00 -0.58 26.12
C LYS A 520 -14.96 -2.10 26.36
N PRO A 521 -15.66 -2.95 25.59
CA PRO A 521 -15.58 -4.39 25.76
C PRO A 521 -14.15 -4.94 25.61
N GLU A 522 -13.36 -4.38 24.70
CA GLU A 522 -11.98 -4.79 24.47
C GLU A 522 -11.04 -4.32 25.59
N LEU A 523 -11.27 -3.14 26.17
CA LEU A 523 -10.52 -2.66 27.34
C LEU A 523 -10.85 -3.44 28.61
N ASP A 524 -12.14 -3.75 28.83
CA ASP A 524 -12.58 -4.57 29.97
C ASP A 524 -11.99 -5.99 29.87
N ASN A 525 -11.93 -6.56 28.68
CA ASN A 525 -11.23 -7.82 28.42
C ASN A 525 -9.71 -7.70 28.66
N LEU A 526 -9.10 -6.59 28.22
CA LEU A 526 -7.68 -6.34 28.47
C LEU A 526 -7.37 -6.17 29.95
N GLU A 527 -8.32 -5.76 30.78
CA GLU A 527 -8.15 -5.65 32.24
C GLU A 527 -8.37 -7.00 32.94
N SER A 528 -9.45 -7.68 32.61
CA SER A 528 -9.86 -8.94 33.26
C SER A 528 -8.99 -10.15 32.92
N GLU A 529 -8.34 -10.14 31.75
CA GLU A 529 -7.54 -11.28 31.31
C GLU A 529 -6.25 -11.43 32.15
N ASP A 530 -5.95 -12.64 32.59
CA ASP A 530 -4.69 -12.93 33.30
C ASP A 530 -3.47 -12.70 32.39
N GLY A 531 -2.39 -12.17 32.96
CA GLY A 531 -1.14 -11.97 32.22
C GLY A 531 -0.33 -10.78 32.70
N ARG A 532 0.59 -10.30 31.84
CA ARG A 532 1.46 -9.17 32.19
C ARG A 532 0.66 -7.87 32.27
N ARG A 533 0.99 -7.05 33.28
CA ARG A 533 0.44 -5.69 33.43
C ARG A 533 0.75 -4.86 32.19
N VAL A 534 -0.31 -4.35 31.56
CA VAL A 534 -0.25 -3.40 30.45
C VAL A 534 -0.45 -1.99 31.01
N VAL A 535 0.40 -1.05 30.62
CA VAL A 535 0.20 0.37 30.95
C VAL A 535 -0.64 1.01 29.85
N VAL A 536 -1.78 1.62 30.20
CA VAL A 536 -2.67 2.28 29.24
C VAL A 536 -2.69 3.79 29.51
N ARG A 537 -2.27 4.59 28.53
CA ARG A 537 -2.26 6.05 28.57
C ARG A 537 -3.21 6.58 27.49
N ILE A 538 -4.24 7.31 27.91
CA ILE A 538 -5.24 7.87 26.98
C ILE A 538 -5.14 9.39 27.02
N PHE A 539 -5.05 10.01 25.83
CA PHE A 539 -4.93 11.45 25.66
C PHE A 539 -6.15 12.00 24.90
N ALA A 540 -6.90 12.91 25.52
CA ALA A 540 -8.03 13.61 24.89
C ALA A 540 -7.54 14.93 24.29
N THR A 541 -7.61 15.08 22.97
CA THR A 541 -7.10 16.30 22.29
C THR A 541 -8.10 17.45 22.22
N ARG A 542 -9.37 17.22 22.60
CA ARG A 542 -10.45 18.21 22.57
C ARG A 542 -11.38 18.03 23.78
N HIS A 543 -10.90 18.33 24.98
CA HIS A 543 -11.82 18.52 26.10
C HIS A 543 -12.47 19.90 26.00
N ALA A 544 -13.80 19.96 26.03
CA ALA A 544 -14.49 21.23 26.22
C ALA A 544 -14.27 21.66 27.68
N SER A 545 -13.75 22.86 27.90
CA SER A 545 -14.10 23.66 29.06
C SER A 545 -15.58 24.03 28.91
N SER A 546 -16.47 23.36 29.63
CA SER A 546 -17.88 23.79 29.69
C SER A 546 -17.98 25.07 30.53
N PRO A 547 -18.62 26.14 30.03
CA PRO A 547 -19.23 27.15 30.88
C PRO A 547 -20.58 26.63 31.39
N ASP A 548 -20.99 27.08 32.56
CA ASP A 548 -22.28 26.83 33.25
C ASP A 548 -22.45 25.52 34.03
N SER A 549 -22.13 25.60 35.31
CA SER A 549 -23.01 25.09 36.38
C SER A 549 -22.81 25.93 37.65
N SER A 550 -23.82 26.70 38.02
CA SER A 550 -23.93 27.47 39.25
C SER A 550 -23.84 26.55 40.50
N PRO A 551 -23.28 27.04 41.63
CA PRO A 551 -23.09 26.23 42.81
C PRO A 551 -24.39 26.13 43.61
N HIS A 552 -25.11 25.01 43.49
CA HIS A 552 -26.13 24.66 44.48
C HIS A 552 -25.50 23.89 45.64
N GLN A 553 -25.47 24.63 46.74
CA GLN A 553 -25.13 24.29 48.11
C GLN A 553 -25.89 23.06 48.61
N TYR A 554 -25.17 22.03 49.07
CA TYR A 554 -25.69 21.05 50.03
C TYR A 554 -24.74 21.00 51.23
N ASN A 555 -25.29 21.37 52.38
CA ASN A 555 -24.62 21.50 53.67
C ASN A 555 -24.17 20.14 54.20
N ASN A 556 -22.93 20.09 54.69
CA ASN A 556 -22.48 19.10 55.66
C ASN A 556 -22.95 19.52 57.07
N LEU A 557 -23.47 18.55 57.82
CA LEU A 557 -23.66 18.65 59.27
C LEU A 557 -22.53 17.88 59.96
N SER A 558 -21.72 18.64 60.73
CA SER A 558 -21.12 18.35 62.05
C SER A 558 -20.37 17.02 62.26
N GLU A 559 -19.16 16.99 62.85
CA GLU A 559 -18.81 17.57 64.15
C GLU A 559 -17.35 18.02 64.30
N SER A 560 -17.26 19.05 65.13
CA SER A 560 -16.16 19.76 65.81
C SER A 560 -14.99 18.97 66.41
N GLY A 561 -13.83 19.64 66.46
CA GLY A 561 -12.73 19.36 67.40
C GLY A 561 -11.47 20.21 67.12
N SER A 562 -11.29 21.31 67.85
CA SER A 562 -10.20 22.31 67.82
C SER A 562 -8.78 21.72 67.95
N SER A 563 -7.67 22.28 67.45
CA SER A 563 -7.15 23.64 67.69
C SER A 563 -5.85 23.92 66.88
N SER A 564 -5.73 25.18 66.43
CA SER A 564 -4.56 26.00 66.03
C SER A 564 -3.13 25.40 65.96
N ASN A 565 -2.45 25.51 64.80
CA ASN A 565 -1.56 26.65 64.51
C ASN A 565 -1.10 26.68 63.02
N THR A 566 -0.79 27.90 62.59
CA THR A 566 -0.62 28.44 61.23
C THR A 566 0.68 28.08 60.51
N GLY A 567 0.61 27.96 59.17
CA GLY A 567 1.76 27.94 58.26
C GLY A 567 1.43 27.35 56.87
N GLU A 568 0.98 28.20 55.94
CA GLU A 568 0.57 27.87 54.57
C GLU A 568 1.72 27.38 53.67
N HIS A 569 1.51 26.28 52.95
CA HIS A 569 1.58 26.26 51.48
C HIS A 569 0.92 25.00 50.88
N SER A 570 -0.27 25.24 50.29
CA SER A 570 -0.98 24.51 49.22
C SER A 570 -0.59 23.06 48.91
N GLY A 571 -1.30 22.12 49.54
CA GLY A 571 -1.41 20.74 49.07
C GLY A 571 -2.52 20.57 48.03
N GLU A 572 -2.21 19.86 46.95
CA GLU A 572 -3.19 19.27 46.03
C GLU A 572 -4.13 18.34 46.80
N LYS A 573 -5.43 18.66 46.84
CA LYS A 573 -6.43 17.73 47.35
C LYS A 573 -6.82 16.75 46.25
N GLN A 574 -6.35 15.52 46.42
CA GLN A 574 -6.83 14.31 45.77
C GLN A 574 -8.34 14.14 45.96
N GLY A 575 -9.06 14.00 44.84
CA GLY A 575 -10.39 13.40 44.79
C GLY A 575 -10.25 11.95 44.34
N GLN A 576 -10.36 11.03 45.29
CA GLN A 576 -10.27 9.59 45.09
C GLN A 576 -11.64 9.04 44.65
N VAL A 577 -11.70 8.41 43.47
CA VAL A 577 -12.75 7.44 43.14
C VAL A 577 -12.08 6.19 42.58
N THR A 578 -12.45 5.06 43.17
CA THR A 578 -11.84 3.73 43.12
C THR A 578 -11.78 3.10 41.72
N ALA A 579 -10.56 2.85 41.23
CA ALA A 579 -10.27 1.89 40.18
C ALA A 579 -9.56 0.68 40.81
N ARG A 580 -10.18 -0.51 40.73
CA ARG A 580 -9.53 -1.76 41.08
C ARG A 580 -9.08 -2.44 39.79
N ALA A 581 -7.76 -2.51 39.64
CA ALA A 581 -6.95 -3.28 38.70
C ALA A 581 -6.65 -2.75 37.27
N ILE A 582 -7.02 -1.52 36.89
CA ILE A 582 -6.21 -0.78 35.92
C ILE A 582 -5.04 -0.17 36.66
N SER A 583 -3.87 -0.78 36.49
CA SER A 583 -2.72 -0.34 37.25
C SER A 583 -2.11 0.89 36.55
N ASN A 584 -2.65 2.07 36.92
CA ASN A 584 -2.38 3.44 36.51
C ASN A 584 -2.80 3.81 35.07
N THR A 585 -4.11 3.97 34.82
CA THR A 585 -4.56 4.88 33.75
C THR A 585 -4.20 6.30 34.17
N THR A 586 -3.12 6.85 33.63
CA THR A 586 -2.87 8.29 33.75
C THR A 586 -3.70 8.97 32.66
N ILE A 587 -4.87 9.48 33.05
CA ILE A 587 -5.66 10.37 32.22
C ILE A 587 -5.01 11.74 32.37
N SER A 588 -4.29 12.19 31.34
CA SER A 588 -3.72 13.54 31.32
C SER A 588 -4.72 14.48 30.66
N ASP A 589 -5.23 15.42 31.43
CA ASP A 589 -6.11 16.53 30.98
C ASP A 589 -5.37 17.60 30.15
N ALA A 590 -4.18 17.26 29.63
CA ALA A 590 -3.45 18.16 28.76
C ALA A 590 -4.27 18.39 27.48
N THR A 591 -4.80 19.61 27.33
CA THR A 591 -5.50 20.15 26.15
C THR A 591 -4.62 20.23 24.88
N ARG A 592 -3.50 19.51 24.85
CA ARG A 592 -2.45 19.58 23.84
C ARG A 592 -2.15 18.19 23.29
N HIS A 593 -1.89 18.12 21.98
CA HIS A 593 -1.38 16.90 21.34
C HIS A 593 -0.13 16.38 22.07
N PRO A 594 -0.05 15.08 22.40
CA PRO A 594 1.11 14.54 23.11
C PRO A 594 2.35 14.55 22.20
N ASP A 595 3.52 14.81 22.79
CA ASP A 595 4.79 14.65 22.10
C ASP A 595 5.12 13.16 21.96
N THR A 596 4.76 12.62 20.80
CA THR A 596 4.97 11.21 20.45
C THR A 596 6.44 10.85 20.35
N THR A 597 7.32 11.82 20.05
CA THR A 597 8.76 11.60 20.01
C THR A 597 9.29 11.40 21.42
N ALA A 598 8.88 12.25 22.37
CA ALA A 598 9.21 12.09 23.77
C ALA A 598 8.70 10.75 24.33
N ILE A 599 7.46 10.37 24.02
CA ILE A 599 6.86 9.10 24.45
C ILE A 599 7.69 7.89 24.00
N VAL A 600 8.06 7.83 22.71
CA VAL A 600 8.86 6.72 22.17
C VAL A 600 10.23 6.67 22.85
N ARG A 601 10.92 7.81 23.00
CA ARG A 601 12.22 7.87 23.67
C ARG A 601 12.13 7.45 25.13
N GLN A 602 11.19 8.00 25.90
CA GLN A 602 10.98 7.65 27.30
C GLN A 602 10.66 6.16 27.46
N PHE A 603 9.85 5.59 26.55
CA PHE A 603 9.57 4.16 26.59
C PHE A 603 10.84 3.33 26.44
N VAL A 604 11.67 3.65 25.45
CA VAL A 604 12.96 2.98 25.13
C VAL A 604 13.99 3.19 26.24
N ASP A 605 14.11 4.40 26.78
CA ASP A 605 15.06 4.69 27.86
C ASP A 605 14.70 3.94 29.15
N ALA A 606 13.41 3.70 29.37
CA ALA A 606 12.91 2.92 30.49
C ALA A 606 12.87 1.40 30.22
N THR A 607 13.37 0.89 29.09
CA THR A 607 13.57 -0.55 28.92
C THR A 607 14.93 -0.98 29.49
N VAL A 608 14.92 -2.05 30.28
CA VAL A 608 16.14 -2.57 30.92
C VAL A 608 16.95 -3.44 29.95
N SER A 609 16.26 -4.27 29.17
CA SER A 609 16.87 -5.20 28.23
C SER A 609 15.91 -5.52 27.08
N GLY A 610 16.48 -6.05 25.99
CA GLY A 610 15.72 -6.48 24.81
C GLY A 610 15.43 -5.34 23.84
N ARG A 611 14.97 -5.73 22.64
CA ARG A 611 14.60 -4.79 21.57
C ARG A 611 13.25 -4.15 21.86
N THR A 612 12.90 -3.13 21.09
CA THR A 612 11.57 -2.51 21.16
C THR A 612 10.89 -2.55 19.79
N THR A 613 9.64 -2.99 19.75
CA THR A 613 8.76 -2.85 18.58
C THR A 613 7.67 -1.84 18.89
N VAL A 614 7.60 -0.81 18.07
CA VAL A 614 6.54 0.19 18.11
C VAL A 614 5.48 -0.18 17.08
N PHE A 615 4.24 -0.40 17.52
CA PHE A 615 3.08 -0.52 16.64
C PHE A 615 2.40 0.83 16.52
N ALA A 616 2.16 1.32 15.30
CA ALA A 616 1.56 2.64 15.09
C ALA A 616 0.41 2.63 14.08
N SER A 617 -0.71 3.28 14.41
CA SER A 617 -1.76 3.53 13.42
C SER A 617 -2.58 4.76 13.77
N GLY A 618 -2.86 5.62 12.79
CA GLY A 618 -3.64 6.83 13.01
C GLY A 618 -3.45 7.88 11.91
N PRO A 619 -3.67 9.16 12.22
CA PRO A 619 -3.48 10.25 11.28
C PRO A 619 -2.05 10.27 10.72
N ARG A 620 -1.91 10.71 9.47
CA ARG A 620 -0.61 10.67 8.78
C ARG A 620 0.52 11.46 9.48
N GLY A 621 0.19 12.53 10.21
CA GLY A 621 1.17 13.26 11.02
C GLY A 621 1.75 12.39 12.14
N LEU A 622 0.89 11.67 12.86
CA LEU A 622 1.28 10.77 13.96
C LEU A 622 2.29 9.72 13.50
N VAL A 623 2.01 9.03 12.38
CA VAL A 623 2.90 7.97 11.88
C VAL A 623 4.25 8.56 11.41
N SER A 624 4.24 9.71 10.74
CA SER A 624 5.47 10.42 10.36
C SER A 624 6.34 10.78 11.57
N ASP A 625 5.73 11.27 12.65
CA ASP A 625 6.47 11.66 13.86
C ASP A 625 7.06 10.43 14.55
N ILE A 626 6.31 9.33 14.60
CA ILE A 626 6.80 8.05 15.13
C ILE A 626 7.95 7.49 14.28
N ARG A 627 7.91 7.59 12.93
CA ARG A 627 9.03 7.18 12.06
C ARG A 627 10.32 7.92 12.44
N VAL A 628 10.22 9.24 12.64
CA VAL A 628 11.37 10.07 13.05
C VAL A 628 11.86 9.66 14.44
N ALA A 629 10.95 9.47 15.39
CA ALA A 629 11.30 9.08 16.75
C ALA A 629 12.00 7.70 16.80
N VAL A 630 11.47 6.70 16.10
CA VAL A 630 12.06 5.36 16.00
C VAL A 630 13.43 5.41 15.33
N ALA A 631 13.57 6.14 14.23
CA ALA A 631 14.87 6.33 13.58
C ALA A 631 15.89 6.98 14.53
N GLN A 632 15.46 7.95 15.34
CA GLN A 632 16.32 8.63 16.30
C GLN A 632 16.78 7.73 17.47
N CYS A 633 15.95 6.77 17.87
CA CYS A 633 16.30 5.79 18.91
C CYS A 633 17.29 4.71 18.44
N ASN A 634 17.47 4.56 17.12
CA ASN A 634 18.39 3.56 16.58
C ASN A 634 19.85 4.04 16.60
N VAL A 635 20.74 3.25 17.21
CA VAL A 635 22.19 3.53 17.31
C VAL A 635 23.00 2.28 16.98
N VAL A 636 23.54 2.23 15.76
CA VAL A 636 24.22 1.04 15.19
C VAL A 636 25.39 0.56 16.04
N SER A 637 26.24 1.48 16.51
CA SER A 637 27.42 1.15 17.31
C SER A 637 27.07 0.47 18.63
N LYS A 638 26.02 0.94 19.30
CA LYS A 638 25.54 0.37 20.57
C LYS A 638 24.88 -1.00 20.36
N VAL A 639 24.10 -1.15 19.29
CA VAL A 639 23.51 -2.46 18.93
C VAL A 639 24.62 -3.48 18.62
N TRP A 640 25.69 -3.06 17.92
CA TRP A 640 26.85 -3.91 17.66
C TRP A 640 27.56 -4.36 18.96
N GLN A 641 27.62 -3.48 19.96
CA GLN A 641 28.15 -3.78 21.30
C GLN A 641 27.22 -4.66 22.15
N GLY A 642 26.00 -4.94 21.68
CA GLY A 642 25.01 -5.79 22.36
C GLY A 642 23.96 -5.05 23.18
N GLU A 643 23.91 -3.72 23.10
CA GLU A 643 22.84 -2.93 23.72
C GLU A 643 21.56 -2.93 22.85
N ASP A 644 20.78 -4.00 22.95
CA ASP A 644 19.59 -4.24 22.11
C ASP A 644 18.49 -3.17 22.20
N ARG A 645 18.43 -2.42 23.30
CA ARG A 645 17.42 -1.36 23.48
C ARG A 645 17.47 -0.30 22.39
N TYR A 646 18.64 -0.11 21.76
CA TYR A 646 18.84 0.80 20.64
C TYR A 646 18.56 0.16 19.27
N ASN A 647 17.98 -1.04 19.24
CA ASN A 647 17.38 -1.63 18.05
C ASN A 647 15.86 -1.53 18.18
N VAL A 648 15.31 -0.48 17.57
CA VAL A 648 13.88 -0.17 17.64
C VAL A 648 13.28 -0.34 16.24
N SER A 649 12.25 -1.18 16.11
CA SER A 649 11.51 -1.37 14.87
C SER A 649 10.14 -0.70 14.92
N LEU A 650 9.65 -0.28 13.76
CA LEU A 650 8.31 0.28 13.59
C LEU A 650 7.47 -0.66 12.71
N ILE A 651 6.28 -1.01 13.18
CA ILE A 651 5.24 -1.68 12.41
C ILE A 651 4.04 -0.75 12.37
N HIS A 652 3.60 -0.33 11.20
CA HIS A 652 2.52 0.65 11.10
C HIS A 652 1.54 0.38 9.97
N ASP A 653 0.34 0.95 10.09
CA ASP A 653 -0.69 0.86 9.06
C ASP A 653 -0.40 1.81 7.88
N GLU A 654 -0.06 1.25 6.72
CA GLU A 654 0.24 1.99 5.48
C GLU A 654 -1.02 2.40 4.69
N ARG A 655 -2.22 1.90 5.06
CA ARG A 655 -3.44 2.14 4.26
C ARG A 655 -3.95 3.58 4.35
N MET A 656 -3.57 4.29 5.40
CA MET A 656 -3.97 5.68 5.65
C MET A 656 -3.24 6.69 4.73
N GLU A 657 -2.36 6.24 3.82
CA GLU A 657 -1.53 7.09 2.97
C GLU A 657 -2.17 7.62 1.68
N ARG A 658 -3.42 7.27 1.34
CA ARG A 658 -4.08 7.70 0.08
C ARG A 658 -4.89 8.97 0.23
#